data_AF-A0A351BXL3-F1
#
_entry.id   AF-A0A351BXL3-F1
#
_cell.length_a   1.000
_cell.length_b   1.000
_cell.length_c   1.000
_cell.angle_alpha   90.00
_cell.angle_beta   90.00
_cell.angle_gamma   90.00
#
_symmetry.space_group_name_H-M   'P 1'
#
loop_
_entity.id
_entity.type
_entity.pdbx_description
1 polymer ?
#
loop_
_entity_poly.entity_id
_entity_poly.type
_entity_poly.pdbx_seq_one_letter_code
_entity_poly.pdbx_strand_id
1 'polypeptide(L)'
;MKTKLLLFAVLFSFIWIINSGFSPNDDSPKWSQDPRTRININPEGDYISLPQGDNGSFSNETRYISTPQGVFAVGPNFRVHPTTARTQSEVPITRHPRNPNFMFASANTFNVGGATTFSTAHYVTTDGGVTFFGDDTTNFNFGDPAPMIMHTNRLIISYITSTGSMGAAYSSDLGTTWSGTVTFPGATTSADKNLSCVDGEPTSAFYGRIYTVYTEFAGANSGRIVATWSSDGGVTWSSVIPVSPVPSAGHHHQGCDVAVDPYGWVRVVYANCTTNGQNSTEDYLGWAESGTGGVSWSDMSDVKVNMNGIRSSDLLPSPPASVIRANGFPRIDIDRTCLPSADDAYVVAGEKNFAPALDNADIVLMKTPDGGASWTRVRVNQNAAGSYEYFPAVNVDATGAINVCYYSTRNFPNNDSAQIYLSRSTDGGTSWVDVLISDHKFKPVPITGTAAGYQGDYIGITSGGAGKIIPYWCEQNPTTGGRYQAYASLVDISIAAPCEDFACAKDSGTTVFPLTSDNFYEEFSGTNYWNRKSQASAYGSGTGSVRFNAWSASAGTIQSLISYQFTPAGATSYLTFDAAYRPWSGGNVDSLIAESSTNGGVTWTVRARLWGGLGVQAGPLNSVFTGGGQFIPANHEWRPKIYQLPAGTNKVRLRARSGFGNDIWLDNICVQSLPTAVSNSIGLVNEAMFIPTNPYWRLLDTVKVYLHRVDFPNIAVDSAVSVAGSNAVVNNLFFNRALNGNYYRVVKHRNSIETWSNIGVAISRGAGSHHNFVQPDGQAYGNNQAIVSTSPLYRGIYSGDCNQDDFIDIADLAIIDNQVFNFASGYVIADLNGDSFADITDYTYADNNSFNFVERVAPPGGEPLPPVENESVPELNTEQDRIKYELHQKIMREKGNVEESVKVKPELNEVHKEREIRSSIQKSNFRKNDNTRVERTETGTSEKTTVGER
;
A
#
# COMPACT_ATOMS: atom_id res chain seq x y z
N MET A 1 -41.34 -63.40 -19.03
CA MET A 1 -40.35 -62.77 -18.13
C MET A 1 -39.96 -61.33 -18.50
N LYS A 2 -40.35 -60.77 -19.65
CA LYS A 2 -40.07 -59.35 -20.02
C LYS A 2 -41.12 -58.31 -19.55
N THR A 3 -42.24 -58.73 -18.96
CA THR A 3 -43.34 -57.82 -18.56
C THR A 3 -43.37 -57.45 -17.08
N LYS A 4 -42.52 -58.04 -16.23
CA LYS A 4 -42.46 -57.71 -14.78
C LYS A 4 -41.29 -56.79 -14.37
N LEU A 5 -40.32 -56.54 -15.25
CA LEU A 5 -39.22 -55.60 -14.95
C LEU A 5 -39.58 -54.13 -15.26
N LEU A 6 -40.45 -53.90 -16.24
CA LEU A 6 -40.83 -52.53 -16.65
C LEU A 6 -41.71 -51.82 -15.59
N LEU A 7 -42.53 -52.57 -14.85
CA LEU A 7 -43.41 -52.00 -13.83
C LEU A 7 -42.65 -51.54 -12.57
N PHE A 8 -41.51 -52.17 -12.26
CA PHE A 8 -40.70 -51.80 -11.09
C PHE A 8 -39.84 -50.55 -11.34
N ALA A 9 -39.44 -50.30 -12.58
CA ALA A 9 -38.71 -49.08 -12.96
C ALA A 9 -39.63 -47.85 -12.95
N VAL A 10 -40.90 -47.98 -13.38
CA VAL A 10 -41.84 -46.86 -13.44
C VAL A 10 -42.27 -46.37 -12.04
N LEU A 11 -42.33 -47.27 -11.05
CA LEU A 11 -42.72 -46.89 -9.68
C LEU A 11 -41.62 -46.13 -8.92
N PHE A 12 -40.35 -46.39 -9.21
CA PHE A 12 -39.22 -45.68 -8.56
C PHE A 12 -39.03 -44.26 -9.13
N SER A 13 -39.32 -44.05 -10.41
CA SER A 13 -39.23 -42.73 -11.07
C SER A 13 -40.27 -41.73 -10.57
N PHE A 14 -41.46 -42.19 -10.17
CA PHE A 14 -42.52 -41.32 -9.67
C PHE A 14 -42.28 -40.81 -8.24
N ILE A 15 -41.48 -41.51 -7.43
CA ILE A 15 -41.16 -41.09 -6.05
C ILE A 15 -40.04 -40.03 -6.02
N TRP A 16 -39.20 -39.96 -7.06
CA TRP A 16 -38.12 -38.97 -7.14
C TRP A 16 -38.60 -37.59 -7.61
N ILE A 17 -39.61 -37.53 -8.50
CA ILE A 17 -40.13 -36.28 -9.08
C ILE A 17 -40.97 -35.44 -8.08
N ILE A 18 -41.48 -36.05 -7.00
CA ILE A 18 -42.28 -35.33 -5.98
C ILE A 18 -41.39 -34.60 -4.95
N ASN A 19 -40.09 -34.89 -4.87
CA ASN A 19 -39.19 -34.34 -3.84
C ASN A 19 -38.06 -33.44 -4.36
N SER A 20 -38.03 -33.10 -5.65
CA SER A 20 -37.04 -32.17 -6.22
C SER A 20 -37.74 -30.98 -6.88
N GLY A 21 -38.23 -30.06 -6.06
CA GLY A 21 -38.90 -28.85 -6.52
C GLY A 21 -37.92 -27.88 -7.17
N PHE A 22 -37.76 -27.97 -8.49
CA PHE A 22 -37.40 -26.87 -9.41
C PHE A 22 -37.79 -27.26 -10.84
N SER A 23 -38.59 -26.43 -11.51
CA SER A 23 -38.77 -26.46 -12.97
C SER A 23 -38.48 -25.06 -13.54
N PRO A 24 -37.62 -24.95 -14.55
CA PRO A 24 -37.33 -23.72 -15.28
C PRO A 24 -38.25 -23.57 -16.49
N ASN A 25 -38.84 -22.38 -16.67
CA ASN A 25 -38.87 -21.62 -17.93
C ASN A 25 -40.02 -20.60 -17.94
N ASP A 26 -39.60 -19.35 -18.11
CA ASP A 26 -40.33 -18.14 -18.44
C ASP A 26 -41.17 -18.26 -19.72
N ASP A 27 -42.33 -17.59 -19.71
CA ASP A 27 -42.93 -16.93 -20.86
C ASP A 27 -43.51 -15.57 -20.38
N SER A 28 -43.06 -14.47 -20.98
CA SER A 28 -43.46 -13.08 -20.69
C SER A 28 -44.85 -12.70 -21.29
N PRO A 29 -45.30 -11.43 -21.19
CA PRO A 29 -46.10 -10.83 -20.12
C PRO A 29 -47.60 -10.65 -20.52
N LYS A 30 -48.53 -10.68 -19.56
CA LYS A 30 -49.94 -10.28 -19.79
C LYS A 30 -50.50 -9.45 -18.65
N TRP A 31 -50.78 -8.18 -18.95
CA TRP A 31 -51.53 -7.25 -18.13
C TRP A 31 -52.97 -7.72 -17.96
N SER A 32 -53.40 -7.92 -16.71
CA SER A 32 -54.79 -8.23 -16.36
C SER A 32 -55.51 -6.95 -15.93
N GLN A 33 -56.60 -6.62 -16.63
CA GLN A 33 -57.52 -5.53 -16.30
C GLN A 33 -58.53 -6.04 -15.26
N ASP A 34 -58.27 -5.82 -13.97
CA ASP A 34 -59.23 -6.09 -12.90
C ASP A 34 -60.12 -4.85 -12.64
N PRO A 35 -61.46 -4.96 -12.71
CA PRO A 35 -62.39 -3.86 -12.41
C PRO A 35 -62.37 -3.34 -10.97
N ARG A 36 -61.60 -3.96 -10.06
CA ARG A 36 -61.33 -3.44 -8.71
C ARG A 36 -60.25 -2.36 -8.68
N THR A 37 -59.63 -2.04 -9.81
CA THR A 37 -58.62 -0.99 -9.96
C THR A 37 -59.07 0.17 -10.86
N ARG A 38 -60.34 0.62 -10.77
CA ARG A 38 -60.76 1.90 -11.36
C ARG A 38 -61.60 2.74 -10.40
N ILE A 39 -61.09 3.95 -10.21
CA ILE A 39 -61.55 5.05 -9.36
C ILE A 39 -62.94 5.55 -9.80
N ASN A 40 -63.81 5.88 -8.83
CA ASN A 40 -64.94 6.80 -9.01
C ASN A 40 -64.62 8.14 -8.33
N ILE A 41 -64.58 9.20 -9.13
CA ILE A 41 -64.59 10.61 -8.70
C ILE A 41 -65.99 11.15 -8.99
N ASN A 42 -66.74 11.54 -7.95
CA ASN A 42 -67.56 12.79 -7.83
C ASN A 42 -68.53 12.69 -6.63
N PRO A 43 -69.16 13.80 -6.19
CA PRO A 43 -68.68 15.16 -5.91
C PRO A 43 -69.22 15.66 -4.54
N GLU A 44 -69.04 16.95 -4.25
CA GLU A 44 -69.64 17.75 -3.16
C GLU A 44 -68.79 17.95 -1.90
N GLY A 45 -68.19 19.15 -1.82
CA GLY A 45 -67.63 19.72 -0.61
C GLY A 45 -66.37 20.56 -0.84
N ASP A 46 -66.52 21.73 -1.46
CA ASP A 46 -65.61 22.89 -1.48
C ASP A 46 -64.09 22.65 -1.63
N TYR A 47 -63.60 22.77 -2.86
CA TYR A 47 -62.16 22.94 -3.14
C TYR A 47 -61.82 24.40 -3.41
N ILE A 48 -60.95 24.95 -2.57
CA ILE A 48 -60.10 26.12 -2.85
C ILE A 48 -58.69 25.58 -3.20
N SER A 49 -57.99 26.20 -4.15
CA SER A 49 -56.78 25.69 -4.82
C SER A 49 -55.46 25.69 -3.99
N LEU A 50 -54.75 24.53 -4.01
CA LEU A 50 -53.30 24.13 -3.96
C LEU A 50 -52.19 25.06 -3.39
N PRO A 51 -50.98 24.59 -2.92
CA PRO A 51 -50.36 23.25 -2.97
C PRO A 51 -49.74 22.75 -1.63
N GLN A 52 -49.48 21.44 -1.48
CA GLN A 52 -48.50 20.96 -0.48
C GLN A 52 -47.56 19.95 -1.14
N GLY A 53 -46.39 20.45 -1.55
CA GLY A 53 -45.38 19.69 -2.26
C GLY A 53 -44.58 18.74 -1.36
N ASP A 54 -44.29 17.57 -1.93
CA ASP A 54 -43.12 16.71 -1.77
C ASP A 54 -42.40 16.72 -0.42
N ASN A 55 -42.92 15.93 0.53
CA ASN A 55 -42.15 15.42 1.65
C ASN A 55 -42.65 14.03 2.02
N GLY A 56 -41.89 12.98 1.69
CA GLY A 56 -42.26 11.63 2.11
C GLY A 56 -41.50 10.42 1.55
N SER A 57 -40.47 10.56 0.71
CA SER A 57 -39.70 9.40 0.24
C SER A 57 -38.20 9.68 0.31
N PHE A 58 -37.57 9.35 1.45
CA PHE A 58 -36.11 9.27 1.52
C PHE A 58 -35.62 8.16 0.60
N SER A 59 -34.53 8.40 -0.12
CA SER A 59 -33.94 7.38 -0.98
C SER A 59 -33.24 6.34 -0.12
N ASN A 60 -33.62 5.07 -0.28
CA ASN A 60 -32.86 3.95 0.28
C ASN A 60 -31.82 3.41 -0.72
N GLU A 61 -31.78 3.99 -1.92
CA GLU A 61 -30.91 3.56 -3.01
C GLU A 61 -29.66 4.45 -3.10
N THR A 62 -28.54 3.83 -3.47
CA THR A 62 -27.31 4.54 -3.81
C THR A 62 -27.47 5.26 -5.15
N ARG A 63 -27.09 6.54 -5.19
CA ARG A 63 -27.09 7.35 -6.42
C ARG A 63 -25.70 7.34 -7.04
N TYR A 64 -25.62 7.02 -8.33
CA TYR A 64 -24.37 7.05 -9.09
C TYR A 64 -24.31 8.33 -9.92
N ILE A 65 -23.31 9.17 -9.65
CA ILE A 65 -23.13 10.46 -10.31
C ILE A 65 -21.81 10.43 -11.08
N SER A 66 -21.90 10.48 -12.40
CA SER A 66 -20.74 10.50 -13.30
C SER A 66 -20.22 11.92 -13.48
N THR A 67 -18.92 12.10 -13.29
CA THR A 67 -18.22 13.38 -13.43
C THR A 67 -16.90 13.17 -14.18
N PRO A 68 -16.20 14.24 -14.59
CA PRO A 68 -14.84 14.12 -15.13
C PRO A 68 -13.83 13.49 -14.16
N GLN A 69 -14.08 13.55 -12.84
CA GLN A 69 -13.24 12.94 -11.80
C GLN A 69 -13.62 11.48 -11.49
N GLY A 70 -14.55 10.88 -12.24
CA GLY A 70 -15.03 9.51 -12.04
C GLY A 70 -16.48 9.41 -11.57
N VAL A 71 -16.86 8.22 -11.14
CA VAL A 71 -18.22 7.92 -10.65
C VAL A 71 -18.24 8.01 -9.13
N PHE A 72 -19.12 8.86 -8.61
CA PHE A 72 -19.44 8.99 -7.20
C PHE A 72 -20.64 8.11 -6.89
N ALA A 73 -20.48 7.17 -5.96
CA ALA A 73 -21.56 6.41 -5.36
C ALA A 73 -21.98 7.10 -4.06
N VAL A 74 -23.06 7.88 -4.13
CA VAL A 74 -23.63 8.60 -2.98
C VAL A 74 -24.67 7.68 -2.32
N GLY A 75 -24.30 7.13 -1.16
CA GLY A 75 -25.18 6.29 -0.36
C GLY A 75 -26.41 7.04 0.16
N PRO A 76 -27.44 6.31 0.60
CA PRO A 76 -28.65 6.90 1.17
C PRO A 76 -28.30 7.77 2.39
N ASN A 77 -29.03 8.86 2.56
CA ASN A 77 -28.86 9.74 3.70
C ASN A 77 -29.42 9.06 4.96
N PHE A 78 -28.63 9.01 6.03
CA PHE A 78 -29.06 8.39 7.28
C PHE A 78 -28.79 9.28 8.48
N ARG A 79 -29.65 9.16 9.50
CA ARG A 79 -29.45 9.80 10.80
C ARG A 79 -28.41 9.00 11.58
N VAL A 80 -27.36 9.67 12.03
CA VAL A 80 -26.26 9.05 12.78
C VAL A 80 -26.73 8.50 14.13
N HIS A 81 -27.59 9.25 14.82
CA HIS A 81 -28.24 8.81 16.06
C HIS A 81 -29.69 9.31 16.10
N PRO A 82 -30.66 8.51 15.58
CA PRO A 82 -32.07 8.90 15.56
C PRO A 82 -32.63 9.08 16.98
N THR A 83 -33.10 10.28 17.31
CA THR A 83 -33.67 10.59 18.63
C THR A 83 -34.97 11.39 18.52
N THR A 84 -35.87 11.17 19.47
CA THR A 84 -37.12 11.95 19.62
C THR A 84 -37.04 12.93 20.79
N ALA A 85 -36.04 12.78 21.65
CA ALA A 85 -35.87 13.53 22.89
C ALA A 85 -35.00 14.77 22.73
N ARG A 86 -34.14 14.80 21.69
CA ARG A 86 -33.14 15.85 21.50
C ARG A 86 -33.16 16.49 20.10
N THR A 87 -32.72 17.73 20.03
CA THR A 87 -32.24 18.41 18.82
C THR A 87 -30.74 18.21 18.71
N GLN A 88 -30.21 18.00 17.50
CA GLN A 88 -28.78 17.85 17.21
C GLN A 88 -28.34 18.91 16.19
N SER A 89 -27.39 19.78 16.53
CA SER A 89 -26.81 20.82 15.66
C SER A 89 -25.31 20.95 15.91
N GLU A 90 -24.56 21.73 15.11
CA GLU A 90 -23.09 21.85 15.25
C GLU A 90 -22.40 20.49 15.28
N VAL A 91 -22.19 19.95 14.09
CA VAL A 91 -21.96 18.52 13.87
C VAL A 91 -20.55 18.27 13.35
N PRO A 92 -19.53 18.27 14.22
CA PRO A 92 -18.15 17.97 13.83
C PRO A 92 -17.93 16.46 13.76
N ILE A 93 -17.00 16.04 12.91
CA ILE A 93 -16.56 14.65 12.81
C ILE A 93 -15.06 14.63 12.57
N THR A 94 -14.38 13.67 13.18
CA THR A 94 -12.95 13.42 12.95
C THR A 94 -12.69 11.94 12.73
N ARG A 95 -11.55 11.62 12.12
CA ARG A 95 -11.08 10.25 11.87
C ARG A 95 -9.87 9.96 12.76
N HIS A 96 -9.74 8.70 13.19
CA HIS A 96 -8.54 8.20 13.82
C HIS A 96 -7.33 8.40 12.87
N PRO A 97 -6.22 8.99 13.35
CA PRO A 97 -5.11 9.42 12.48
C PRO A 97 -4.50 8.27 11.65
N ARG A 98 -4.65 7.03 12.11
CA ARG A 98 -4.08 5.83 11.47
C ARG A 98 -5.09 4.75 11.07
N ASN A 99 -6.36 4.88 11.45
CA ASN A 99 -7.37 3.86 11.20
C ASN A 99 -8.51 4.49 10.40
N PRO A 100 -8.56 4.27 9.07
CA PRO A 100 -9.59 4.88 8.23
C PRO A 100 -11.01 4.43 8.57
N ASN A 101 -11.21 3.36 9.35
CA ASN A 101 -12.53 2.87 9.73
C ASN A 101 -13.02 3.40 11.07
N PHE A 102 -12.15 4.05 11.87
CA PHE A 102 -12.52 4.56 13.19
C PHE A 102 -12.72 6.06 13.13
N MET A 103 -13.95 6.52 13.37
CA MET A 103 -14.30 7.94 13.39
C MET A 103 -15.15 8.29 14.60
N PHE A 104 -15.10 9.56 14.96
CA PHE A 104 -15.78 10.12 16.11
C PHE A 104 -16.50 11.40 15.69
N ALA A 105 -17.83 11.31 15.64
CA ALA A 105 -18.74 12.40 15.36
C ALA A 105 -19.39 12.89 16.68
N SER A 106 -19.81 14.15 16.68
CA SER A 106 -20.53 14.74 17.80
C SER A 106 -21.63 15.69 17.33
N ALA A 107 -22.38 16.24 18.27
CA ALA A 107 -23.39 17.27 18.03
C ALA A 107 -23.63 18.03 19.33
N ASN A 108 -23.99 19.30 19.25
CA ASN A 108 -24.74 19.94 20.31
C ASN A 108 -26.09 19.26 20.46
N THR A 109 -26.43 18.88 21.69
CA THR A 109 -27.72 18.26 21.99
C THR A 109 -28.53 19.07 23.01
N PHE A 110 -29.82 19.21 22.73
CA PHE A 110 -30.76 20.02 23.50
C PHE A 110 -32.08 19.26 23.67
N ASN A 111 -32.77 19.37 24.81
CA ASN A 111 -34.09 18.75 24.94
C ASN A 111 -35.14 19.41 24.06
N VAL A 112 -36.04 18.57 23.56
CA VAL A 112 -37.32 19.02 22.99
C VAL A 112 -38.19 19.61 24.11
N GLY A 113 -38.72 20.82 23.91
CA GLY A 113 -39.60 21.49 24.87
C GLY A 113 -38.92 22.51 25.81
N GLY A 114 -37.67 22.89 25.54
CA GLY A 114 -37.01 24.04 26.20
C GLY A 114 -36.41 23.76 27.58
N ALA A 115 -36.36 22.50 28.02
CA ALA A 115 -35.65 22.12 29.25
C ALA A 115 -34.12 22.14 29.03
N THR A 116 -33.46 23.11 29.65
CA THR A 116 -32.06 23.57 29.56
C THR A 116 -30.90 22.58 29.79
N THR A 117 -31.06 21.27 29.62
CA THR A 117 -29.88 20.37 29.67
C THR A 117 -29.24 20.27 28.29
N PHE A 118 -28.26 21.14 28.08
CA PHE A 118 -27.28 21.01 27.00
C PHE A 118 -26.38 19.80 27.27
N SER A 119 -25.90 19.21 26.19
CA SER A 119 -24.76 18.30 26.21
C SER A 119 -24.08 18.32 24.85
N THR A 120 -22.92 17.71 24.80
CA THR A 120 -22.31 17.22 23.57
C THR A 120 -22.58 15.73 23.46
N ALA A 121 -22.92 15.29 22.25
CA ALA A 121 -23.11 13.89 21.95
C ALA A 121 -21.79 13.17 21.72
N HIS A 122 -21.82 11.84 21.75
CA HIS A 122 -20.74 11.04 21.21
C HIS A 122 -21.27 9.97 20.26
N TYR A 123 -20.84 10.01 19.00
CA TYR A 123 -21.21 9.01 18.01
C TYR A 123 -19.95 8.42 17.38
N VAL A 124 -19.77 7.12 17.53
CA VAL A 124 -18.56 6.41 17.16
C VAL A 124 -18.89 5.37 16.10
N THR A 125 -18.01 5.25 15.10
CA THR A 125 -18.01 4.15 14.15
C THR A 125 -16.63 3.49 14.15
N THR A 126 -16.61 2.16 14.01
CA THR A 126 -15.36 1.38 13.86
C THR A 126 -15.33 0.59 12.55
N ASP A 127 -16.30 0.82 11.67
CA ASP A 127 -16.50 0.12 10.40
C ASP A 127 -16.56 1.08 9.19
N GLY A 128 -16.00 2.28 9.33
CA GLY A 128 -15.90 3.26 8.25
C GLY A 128 -17.20 4.00 7.96
N GLY A 129 -18.04 4.18 8.97
CA GLY A 129 -19.29 4.91 8.89
C GLY A 129 -20.48 4.08 8.43
N VAL A 130 -20.34 2.75 8.32
CA VAL A 130 -21.45 1.85 7.99
C VAL A 130 -22.44 1.78 9.14
N THR A 131 -21.94 1.69 10.38
CA THR A 131 -22.75 1.79 11.59
C THR A 131 -22.14 2.78 12.58
N PHE A 132 -23.03 3.47 13.30
CA PHE A 132 -22.67 4.36 14.41
C PHE A 132 -23.35 3.89 15.70
N PHE A 133 -22.66 4.08 16.82
CA PHE A 133 -23.18 3.84 18.17
C PHE A 133 -22.79 5.01 19.09
N GLY A 134 -23.48 5.14 20.23
CA GLY A 134 -23.19 6.16 21.24
C GLY A 134 -24.46 6.76 21.83
N ASP A 135 -24.38 7.98 22.36
CA ASP A 135 -25.48 8.66 23.06
C ASP A 135 -25.49 10.17 22.72
N ASP A 136 -26.66 10.80 22.86
CA ASP A 136 -26.83 12.25 22.78
C ASP A 136 -26.10 13.00 23.93
N THR A 137 -25.60 12.27 24.93
CA THR A 137 -25.01 12.84 26.16
C THR A 137 -23.60 12.32 26.42
N THR A 138 -22.73 13.18 26.92
CA THR A 138 -21.45 12.81 27.53
C THR A 138 -21.49 13.21 29.02
N ASN A 139 -20.82 14.30 29.38
CA ASN A 139 -20.97 14.97 30.68
C ASN A 139 -21.91 16.18 30.55
N PHE A 140 -22.48 16.66 31.66
CA PHE A 140 -23.23 17.92 31.66
C PHE A 140 -22.32 19.09 31.24
N ASN A 141 -22.69 19.78 30.16
CA ASN A 141 -21.94 20.86 29.55
C ASN A 141 -22.87 21.80 28.76
N PHE A 142 -22.35 22.86 28.14
CA PHE A 142 -23.12 23.86 27.38
C PHE A 142 -22.90 23.79 25.86
N GLY A 143 -22.40 22.66 25.34
CA GLY A 143 -22.23 22.41 23.90
C GLY A 143 -20.86 22.83 23.36
N ASP A 144 -20.84 23.07 22.05
CA ASP A 144 -19.70 23.35 21.17
C ASP A 144 -18.69 22.18 21.15
N PRO A 145 -19.08 20.99 20.65
CA PRO A 145 -18.19 19.84 20.65
C PRO A 145 -16.99 20.04 19.72
N ALA A 146 -15.82 19.59 20.16
CA ALA A 146 -14.72 19.27 19.24
C ALA A 146 -14.19 17.86 19.54
N PRO A 147 -14.63 16.83 18.78
CA PRO A 147 -14.21 15.45 18.98
C PRO A 147 -12.79 15.22 18.47
N MET A 148 -12.05 14.35 19.16
CA MET A 148 -10.67 14.00 18.89
C MET A 148 -10.46 12.50 19.14
N ILE A 149 -9.63 11.86 18.31
CA ILE A 149 -9.22 10.47 18.49
C ILE A 149 -7.70 10.40 18.56
N MET A 150 -7.17 9.87 19.66
CA MET A 150 -5.75 9.58 19.76
C MET A 150 -5.35 8.35 18.96
N HIS A 151 -4.07 8.29 18.57
CA HIS A 151 -3.45 7.08 18.01
C HIS A 151 -3.54 5.84 18.94
N THR A 152 -3.85 6.04 20.22
CA THR A 152 -4.08 5.00 21.23
C THR A 152 -5.54 4.54 21.31
N ASN A 153 -6.41 4.96 20.37
CA ASN A 153 -7.86 4.74 20.37
C ASN A 153 -8.65 5.46 21.48
N ARG A 154 -8.01 6.31 22.29
CA ARG A 154 -8.70 7.14 23.29
C ARG A 154 -9.53 8.22 22.59
N LEU A 155 -10.78 8.37 23.01
CA LEU A 155 -11.66 9.46 22.59
C LEU A 155 -11.49 10.65 23.54
N ILE A 156 -11.41 11.86 22.99
CA ILE A 156 -11.41 13.11 23.75
C ILE A 156 -12.41 14.05 23.09
N ILE A 157 -13.15 14.80 23.88
CA ILE A 157 -14.05 15.83 23.38
C ILE A 157 -13.88 17.09 24.23
N SER A 158 -13.60 18.21 23.58
CA SER A 158 -13.65 19.54 24.22
C SER A 158 -15.02 20.18 24.00
N TYR A 159 -15.42 21.04 24.93
CA TYR A 159 -16.74 21.68 24.98
C TYR A 159 -16.76 22.84 25.98
N ILE A 160 -17.79 23.68 25.87
CA ILE A 160 -18.10 24.73 26.83
C ILE A 160 -18.56 24.08 28.14
N THR A 161 -17.87 24.34 29.24
CA THR A 161 -18.23 23.81 30.56
C THR A 161 -19.48 24.50 31.12
N SER A 162 -20.05 23.95 32.20
CA SER A 162 -21.19 24.53 32.90
C SER A 162 -20.94 25.92 33.52
N THR A 163 -19.69 26.37 33.58
CA THR A 163 -19.32 27.74 34.01
C THR A 163 -19.22 28.73 32.85
N GLY A 164 -19.35 28.24 31.60
CA GLY A 164 -19.05 29.00 30.39
C GLY A 164 -17.56 29.11 30.07
N SER A 165 -16.68 28.43 30.80
CA SER A 165 -15.27 28.26 30.42
C SER A 165 -15.13 27.18 29.35
N MET A 166 -13.91 26.93 28.86
CA MET A 166 -13.61 25.77 28.02
C MET A 166 -13.04 24.60 28.84
N GLY A 167 -13.29 23.36 28.41
CA GLY A 167 -12.75 22.15 29.04
C GLY A 167 -12.86 20.93 28.15
N ALA A 168 -12.40 19.78 28.65
CA ALA A 168 -12.49 18.51 27.94
C ALA A 168 -12.77 17.33 28.86
N ALA A 169 -13.27 16.23 28.29
CA ALA A 169 -13.29 14.92 28.91
C ALA A 169 -12.77 13.86 27.94
N TYR A 170 -12.35 12.72 28.47
CA TYR A 170 -11.84 11.59 27.70
C TYR A 170 -12.53 10.28 28.06
N SER A 171 -12.53 9.34 27.12
CA SER A 171 -13.02 7.97 27.28
C SER A 171 -12.02 6.96 26.72
N SER A 172 -11.80 5.89 27.48
CA SER A 172 -10.94 4.76 27.10
C SER A 172 -11.73 3.48 26.73
N ASP A 173 -13.05 3.55 26.69
CA ASP A 173 -13.97 2.44 26.45
C ASP A 173 -15.03 2.78 25.39
N LEU A 174 -14.58 3.52 24.36
CA LEU A 174 -15.36 3.90 23.18
C LEU A 174 -16.63 4.71 23.51
N GLY A 175 -16.58 5.53 24.55
CA GLY A 175 -17.68 6.42 24.96
C GLY A 175 -18.63 5.82 25.99
N THR A 176 -18.41 4.57 26.43
CA THR A 176 -19.25 3.93 27.45
C THR A 176 -19.18 4.65 28.79
N THR A 177 -17.98 5.11 29.18
CA THR A 177 -17.75 5.97 30.33
C THR A 177 -16.85 7.15 29.96
N TRP A 178 -17.06 8.27 30.66
CA TRP A 178 -16.30 9.51 30.47
C TRP A 178 -15.62 9.92 31.77
N SER A 179 -14.41 10.47 31.66
CA SER A 179 -13.76 11.17 32.77
C SER A 179 -14.62 12.35 33.25
N GLY A 180 -14.34 12.86 34.45
CA GLY A 180 -14.81 14.20 34.82
C GLY A 180 -14.28 15.27 33.86
N THR A 181 -14.98 16.41 33.76
CA THR A 181 -14.52 17.57 32.98
C THR A 181 -13.24 18.13 33.57
N VAL A 182 -12.19 18.22 32.75
CA VAL A 182 -10.97 18.98 33.04
C VAL A 182 -11.12 20.36 32.43
N THR A 183 -11.35 21.37 33.28
CA THR A 183 -11.42 22.77 32.86
C THR A 183 -10.05 23.28 32.45
N PHE A 184 -9.96 23.98 31.31
CA PHE A 184 -8.71 24.54 30.85
C PHE A 184 -8.28 25.71 31.73
N PRO A 185 -6.96 25.91 31.98
CA PRO A 185 -6.47 27.00 32.83
C PRO A 185 -6.48 28.36 32.09
N GLY A 186 -7.68 28.87 31.79
CA GLY A 186 -7.95 30.12 31.09
C GLY A 186 -9.09 30.94 31.70
N ALA A 187 -9.86 31.62 30.85
CA ALA A 187 -11.05 32.37 31.28
C ALA A 187 -12.02 31.46 32.05
N THR A 188 -12.54 31.95 33.18
CA THR A 188 -13.45 31.19 34.05
C THR A 188 -14.91 31.23 33.57
N THR A 189 -15.20 31.98 32.51
CA THR A 189 -16.52 32.09 31.88
C THR A 189 -16.40 32.72 30.49
N SER A 190 -17.48 32.72 29.72
CA SER A 190 -17.59 33.37 28.41
C SER A 190 -16.48 32.97 27.41
N ALA A 191 -16.25 31.68 27.24
CA ALA A 191 -15.45 31.10 26.16
C ALA A 191 -16.37 30.38 25.16
N ASP A 192 -16.05 30.45 23.87
CA ASP A 192 -16.88 29.88 22.79
C ASP A 192 -16.04 29.65 21.52
N LYS A 193 -16.56 28.84 20.61
CA LYS A 193 -16.01 28.48 19.30
C LYS A 193 -14.73 27.68 19.36
N ASN A 194 -14.77 26.54 20.07
CA ASN A 194 -13.66 25.60 20.07
C ASN A 194 -13.64 24.67 18.86
N LEU A 195 -12.46 24.48 18.30
CA LEU A 195 -12.13 23.31 17.48
C LEU A 195 -10.81 22.73 17.95
N SER A 196 -10.55 21.49 17.58
CA SER A 196 -9.44 20.72 18.12
C SER A 196 -8.90 19.71 17.14
N CYS A 197 -7.62 19.40 17.28
CA CYS A 197 -6.96 18.38 16.47
C CYS A 197 -5.96 17.58 17.31
N VAL A 198 -5.52 16.46 16.77
CA VAL A 198 -4.45 15.63 17.34
C VAL A 198 -3.28 15.66 16.36
N ASP A 199 -2.06 15.77 16.89
CA ASP A 199 -0.86 15.45 16.14
C ASP A 199 -0.86 13.95 15.81
N GLY A 200 -1.35 13.63 14.62
CA GLY A 200 -1.47 12.28 14.10
C GLY A 200 -0.22 11.76 13.42
N GLU A 201 0.89 12.51 13.46
CA GLU A 201 2.09 12.25 12.67
C GLU A 201 3.20 11.56 13.49
N PRO A 202 3.48 10.24 13.29
CA PRO A 202 4.46 9.46 14.04
C PRO A 202 5.86 10.02 14.01
N THR A 203 6.14 10.87 13.03
CA THR A 203 7.46 11.45 12.80
C THR A 203 7.60 12.82 13.46
N SER A 204 6.49 13.42 13.86
CA SER A 204 6.47 14.62 14.69
C SER A 204 7.10 14.34 16.05
N ALA A 205 7.91 15.28 16.54
CA ALA A 205 8.42 15.27 17.91
C ALA A 205 7.28 15.39 18.96
N PHE A 206 6.08 15.75 18.52
CA PHE A 206 4.89 15.92 19.36
C PHE A 206 3.78 14.91 19.03
N TYR A 207 4.12 13.78 18.38
CA TYR A 207 3.15 12.74 18.03
C TYR A 207 2.21 12.38 19.19
N GLY A 208 0.90 12.47 18.95
CA GLY A 208 -0.15 12.24 19.93
C GLY A 208 -0.48 13.42 20.85
N ARG A 209 0.18 14.57 20.70
CA ARG A 209 -0.22 15.81 21.37
C ARG A 209 -1.57 16.26 20.83
N ILE A 210 -2.38 16.80 21.72
CA ILE A 210 -3.74 17.25 21.43
C ILE A 210 -3.77 18.78 21.56
N TYR A 211 -4.47 19.46 20.66
CA TYR A 211 -4.61 20.92 20.65
C TYR A 211 -6.07 21.32 20.65
N THR A 212 -6.42 22.30 21.47
CA THR A 212 -7.73 22.96 21.41
C THR A 212 -7.51 24.46 21.29
N VAL A 213 -8.17 25.07 20.31
CA VAL A 213 -8.20 26.52 20.09
C VAL A 213 -9.63 27.03 20.27
N TYR A 214 -9.79 28.21 20.85
CA TYR A 214 -11.10 28.80 21.09
C TYR A 214 -11.01 30.31 21.33
N THR A 215 -12.15 31.00 21.38
CA THR A 215 -12.22 32.43 21.68
C THR A 215 -12.51 32.66 23.16
N GLU A 216 -11.74 33.54 23.82
CA GLU A 216 -12.10 34.07 25.14
C GLU A 216 -12.82 35.42 24.99
N PHE A 217 -14.04 35.56 25.54
CA PHE A 217 -14.78 36.83 25.60
C PHE A 217 -14.74 37.49 26.97
N ALA A 218 -13.97 36.92 27.90
CA ALA A 218 -13.73 37.46 29.23
C ALA A 218 -12.30 37.13 29.68
N GLY A 219 -11.89 37.66 30.84
CA GLY A 219 -10.56 37.43 31.38
C GLY A 219 -9.46 38.20 30.65
N ALA A 220 -8.22 37.75 30.80
CA ALA A 220 -7.03 38.48 30.32
C ALA A 220 -6.88 38.48 28.79
N ASN A 221 -7.49 37.53 28.08
CA ASN A 221 -7.42 37.45 26.61
C ASN A 221 -8.78 37.74 25.95
N SER A 222 -9.63 38.55 26.58
CA SER A 222 -10.93 38.93 26.03
C SER A 222 -10.84 39.43 24.59
N GLY A 223 -11.66 38.86 23.70
CA GLY A 223 -11.70 39.11 22.26
C GLY A 223 -10.64 38.36 21.44
N ARG A 224 -9.82 37.48 22.03
CA ARG A 224 -8.71 36.81 21.35
C ARG A 224 -8.97 35.31 21.18
N ILE A 225 -8.24 34.73 20.21
CA ILE A 225 -8.08 33.30 20.07
C ILE A 225 -6.96 32.87 21.01
N VAL A 226 -7.21 31.81 21.76
CA VAL A 226 -6.24 31.17 22.64
C VAL A 226 -6.10 29.70 22.28
N ALA A 227 -4.97 29.09 22.65
CA ALA A 227 -4.70 27.68 22.50
C ALA A 227 -4.28 27.05 23.83
N THR A 228 -4.60 25.77 23.98
CA THR A 228 -4.08 24.88 25.03
C THR A 228 -3.78 23.52 24.44
N TRP A 229 -2.90 22.75 25.07
CA TRP A 229 -2.51 21.43 24.60
C TRP A 229 -2.36 20.42 25.74
N SER A 230 -2.45 19.13 25.39
CA SER A 230 -2.25 18.00 26.29
C SER A 230 -1.31 16.96 25.66
N SER A 231 -0.40 16.41 26.47
CA SER A 231 0.53 15.35 26.06
C SER A 231 0.33 14.02 26.79
N ASP A 232 -0.70 13.91 27.63
CA ASP A 232 -1.02 12.71 28.42
C ASP A 232 -2.42 12.14 28.11
N GLY A 233 -2.95 12.53 26.95
CA GLY A 233 -4.23 12.07 26.43
C GLY A 233 -5.42 12.69 27.14
N GLY A 234 -5.36 14.00 27.39
CA GLY A 234 -6.45 14.82 27.92
C GLY A 234 -6.57 14.80 29.44
N VAL A 235 -5.60 14.24 30.17
CA VAL A 235 -5.62 14.17 31.63
C VAL A 235 -5.21 15.51 32.24
N THR A 236 -4.17 16.13 31.70
CA THR A 236 -3.76 17.50 32.05
C THR A 236 -3.61 18.36 30.79
N TRP A 237 -3.80 19.67 30.98
CA TRP A 237 -3.77 20.66 29.91
C TRP A 237 -2.83 21.80 30.28
N SER A 238 -2.12 22.33 29.29
CA SER A 238 -1.25 23.50 29.45
C SER A 238 -2.06 24.73 29.86
N SER A 239 -1.40 25.73 30.46
CA SER A 239 -1.97 27.07 30.54
C SER A 239 -2.33 27.58 29.14
N VAL A 240 -3.37 28.40 29.07
CA VAL A 240 -3.82 28.97 27.79
C VAL A 240 -2.85 30.06 27.34
N ILE A 241 -2.54 30.06 26.05
CA ILE A 241 -1.68 31.08 25.42
C ILE A 241 -2.45 31.74 24.28
N PRO A 242 -2.45 33.08 24.16
CA PRO A 242 -3.06 33.72 23.01
C PRO A 242 -2.29 33.41 21.73
N VAL A 243 -3.03 33.11 20.66
CA VAL A 243 -2.48 32.80 19.32
C VAL A 243 -2.85 33.85 18.28
N SER A 244 -3.78 34.77 18.62
CA SER A 244 -4.06 35.94 17.81
C SER A 244 -3.58 37.22 18.50
N PRO A 245 -3.31 38.30 17.75
CA PRO A 245 -2.91 39.58 18.34
C PRO A 245 -4.06 40.15 19.20
N VAL A 246 -3.77 41.23 19.92
CA VAL A 246 -4.83 41.95 20.64
C VAL A 246 -5.73 42.64 19.61
N PRO A 247 -7.05 42.36 19.57
CA PRO A 247 -7.94 42.99 18.62
C PRO A 247 -8.04 44.49 18.86
N SER A 248 -8.38 45.24 17.80
CA SER A 248 -8.74 46.65 17.93
C SER A 248 -9.92 46.85 18.89
N ALA A 249 -10.00 48.03 19.52
CA ALA A 249 -11.07 48.31 20.47
C ALA A 249 -12.46 48.13 19.83
N GLY A 250 -13.31 47.31 20.45
CA GLY A 250 -14.64 47.00 19.92
C GLY A 250 -14.69 45.89 18.86
N HIS A 251 -13.55 45.26 18.56
CA HIS A 251 -13.42 44.12 17.64
C HIS A 251 -13.15 42.83 18.43
N HIS A 252 -13.28 41.69 17.76
CA HIS A 252 -12.93 40.39 18.31
C HIS A 252 -12.45 39.43 17.22
N HIS A 253 -11.76 38.37 17.63
CA HIS A 253 -11.42 37.24 16.76
C HIS A 253 -12.31 36.04 17.13
N GLN A 254 -12.86 35.32 16.15
CA GLN A 254 -13.73 34.16 16.41
C GLN A 254 -13.70 33.14 15.27
N GLY A 255 -14.23 31.93 15.51
CA GLY A 255 -14.40 30.92 14.46
C GLY A 255 -13.09 30.26 14.09
N CYS A 256 -12.31 29.86 15.09
CA CYS A 256 -11.00 29.28 14.86
C CYS A 256 -11.07 27.80 14.51
N ASP A 257 -10.10 27.34 13.73
CA ASP A 257 -9.86 25.93 13.42
C ASP A 257 -8.35 25.64 13.45
N VAL A 258 -7.98 24.38 13.65
CA VAL A 258 -6.59 23.96 13.87
C VAL A 258 -6.27 22.65 13.15
N ALA A 259 -5.11 22.61 12.50
CA ALA A 259 -4.59 21.42 11.85
C ALA A 259 -3.08 21.25 12.10
N VAL A 260 -2.61 20.01 12.02
CA VAL A 260 -1.19 19.65 12.07
C VAL A 260 -0.74 19.18 10.69
N ASP A 261 0.39 19.72 10.24
CA ASP A 261 1.00 19.39 8.95
C ASP A 261 1.91 18.13 9.02
N PRO A 262 2.39 17.60 7.88
CA PRO A 262 3.25 16.41 7.85
C PRO A 262 4.61 16.55 8.55
N TYR A 263 5.01 17.78 8.89
CA TYR A 263 6.25 18.07 9.60
C TYR A 263 6.03 18.32 11.10
N GLY A 264 4.77 18.22 11.57
CA GLY A 264 4.41 18.43 12.97
C GLY A 264 4.21 19.89 13.37
N TRP A 265 4.11 20.83 12.42
CA TRP A 265 3.71 22.19 12.76
C TRP A 265 2.20 22.27 12.97
N VAL A 266 1.83 23.06 13.97
CA VAL A 266 0.44 23.38 14.29
C VAL A 266 0.06 24.68 13.60
N ARG A 267 -1.02 24.68 12.81
CA ARG A 267 -1.55 25.85 12.10
C ARG A 267 -2.93 26.20 12.63
N VAL A 268 -3.16 27.47 12.89
CA VAL A 268 -4.45 27.99 13.40
C VAL A 268 -4.95 29.08 12.47
N VAL A 269 -6.23 29.00 12.14
CA VAL A 269 -6.96 30.03 11.40
C VAL A 269 -8.09 30.59 12.26
N TYR A 270 -8.54 31.81 11.96
CA TYR A 270 -9.69 32.44 12.61
C TYR A 270 -10.21 33.62 11.80
N ALA A 271 -11.45 34.05 12.03
CA ALA A 271 -12.00 35.25 11.42
C ALA A 271 -11.69 36.50 12.27
N ASN A 272 -11.20 37.56 11.64
CA ASN A 272 -11.08 38.88 12.25
C ASN A 272 -12.39 39.66 12.07
N CYS A 273 -13.11 39.86 13.18
CA CYS A 273 -14.40 40.53 13.18
C CYS A 273 -14.24 42.02 13.53
N THR A 274 -14.62 42.89 12.60
CA THR A 274 -14.44 44.35 12.73
C THR A 274 -15.35 45.05 13.73
N THR A 275 -16.33 44.34 14.30
CA THR A 275 -17.16 44.84 15.39
C THR A 275 -17.56 43.69 16.31
N ASN A 276 -18.02 44.00 17.52
CA ASN A 276 -18.64 43.01 18.38
C ASN A 276 -20.09 42.74 17.97
N GLY A 277 -20.47 41.46 17.84
CA GLY A 277 -21.86 41.04 17.62
C GLY A 277 -22.11 40.23 16.36
N GLN A 278 -23.38 39.88 16.13
CA GLN A 278 -23.80 38.94 15.08
C GLN A 278 -23.68 39.51 13.65
N ASN A 279 -23.68 40.82 13.48
CA ASN A 279 -23.60 41.50 12.17
C ASN A 279 -22.21 42.10 11.89
N SER A 280 -21.17 41.57 12.54
CA SER A 280 -19.80 42.00 12.24
C SER A 280 -19.37 41.54 10.86
N THR A 281 -18.66 42.41 10.14
CA THR A 281 -17.88 41.99 8.97
C THR A 281 -16.70 41.15 9.43
N GLU A 282 -16.54 39.98 8.83
CA GLU A 282 -15.34 39.16 8.90
C GLU A 282 -14.44 39.62 7.74
N ASP A 283 -13.50 40.53 8.02
CA ASP A 283 -12.78 41.29 6.99
C ASP A 283 -11.43 40.64 6.62
N TYR A 284 -10.88 39.82 7.52
CA TYR A 284 -9.64 39.11 7.27
C TYR A 284 -9.65 37.70 7.86
N LEU A 285 -8.98 36.80 7.15
CA LEU A 285 -8.46 35.57 7.71
C LEU A 285 -7.27 35.90 8.61
N GLY A 286 -7.33 35.44 9.85
CA GLY A 286 -6.19 35.36 10.74
C GLY A 286 -5.45 34.03 10.62
N TRP A 287 -4.16 34.05 10.96
CA TRP A 287 -3.25 32.92 10.89
C TRP A 287 -2.29 32.95 12.08
N ALA A 288 -1.91 31.78 12.57
CA ALA A 288 -0.81 31.60 13.50
C ALA A 288 -0.24 30.19 13.35
N GLU A 289 1.03 30.04 13.70
CA GLU A 289 1.72 28.76 13.57
C GLU A 289 2.65 28.45 14.75
N SER A 290 2.94 27.17 14.95
CA SER A 290 3.84 26.72 16.00
C SER A 290 4.68 25.51 15.56
N GLY A 291 6.00 25.70 15.49
CA GLY A 291 6.99 24.62 15.38
C GLY A 291 7.42 24.03 16.74
N THR A 292 6.88 24.53 17.86
CA THR A 292 7.23 24.08 19.23
C THR A 292 6.12 23.24 19.88
N GLY A 293 5.18 22.73 19.08
CA GLY A 293 4.06 21.93 19.56
C GLY A 293 3.12 22.68 20.51
N GLY A 294 2.83 23.95 20.24
CA GLY A 294 1.88 24.78 20.98
C GLY A 294 2.47 25.53 22.19
N VAL A 295 3.79 25.44 22.42
CA VAL A 295 4.47 26.17 23.51
C VAL A 295 4.62 27.66 23.20
N SER A 296 4.86 28.00 21.93
CA SER A 296 5.02 29.37 21.45
C SER A 296 4.52 29.48 20.02
N TRP A 297 4.02 30.66 19.65
CA TRP A 297 3.41 30.90 18.34
C TRP A 297 4.18 31.98 17.56
N SER A 298 4.31 31.78 16.25
CA SER A 298 4.84 32.74 15.27
C SER A 298 3.77 33.14 14.27
N ASP A 299 4.07 34.18 13.49
CA ASP A 299 3.20 34.70 12.41
C ASP A 299 1.73 34.91 12.83
N MET A 300 1.51 35.37 14.07
CA MET A 300 0.20 35.64 14.67
C MET A 300 -0.45 36.89 14.04
N SER A 301 -0.97 36.76 12.82
CA SER A 301 -1.55 37.85 12.04
C SER A 301 -3.07 37.75 12.04
N ASP A 302 -3.77 38.87 12.26
CA ASP A 302 -5.22 39.02 12.10
C ASP A 302 -5.61 39.63 10.74
N VAL A 303 -4.64 39.84 9.84
CA VAL A 303 -4.82 40.47 8.52
C VAL A 303 -4.14 39.65 7.40
N LYS A 304 -4.13 38.31 7.53
CA LYS A 304 -3.33 37.43 6.68
C LYS A 304 -3.84 37.38 5.23
N VAL A 305 -5.13 37.18 5.06
CA VAL A 305 -5.80 37.19 3.76
C VAL A 305 -7.05 38.04 3.89
N ASN A 306 -7.20 39.03 3.01
CA ASN A 306 -8.42 39.84 2.95
C ASN A 306 -9.59 38.92 2.56
N MET A 307 -10.74 39.08 3.22
CA MET A 307 -11.97 38.33 2.94
C MET A 307 -13.19 39.22 3.21
N ASN A 308 -14.36 38.81 2.74
CA ASN A 308 -15.61 39.47 3.12
C ASN A 308 -16.64 38.42 3.53
N GLY A 309 -16.56 37.98 4.79
CA GLY A 309 -17.34 36.86 5.27
C GLY A 309 -18.85 37.12 5.35
N ILE A 310 -19.62 36.04 5.37
CA ILE A 310 -21.09 36.07 5.27
C ILE A 310 -21.80 36.34 6.60
N ARG A 311 -21.06 36.59 7.69
CA ARG A 311 -21.63 36.77 9.03
C ARG A 311 -22.80 37.77 9.05
N SER A 312 -23.94 37.27 9.53
CA SER A 312 -25.22 37.95 9.50
C SER A 312 -26.20 37.36 10.51
N SER A 313 -27.12 38.18 11.02
CA SER A 313 -28.28 37.78 11.82
C SER A 313 -29.43 37.22 10.99
N ASP A 314 -29.40 37.46 9.68
CA ASP A 314 -30.51 37.27 8.75
C ASP A 314 -29.98 36.87 7.36
N LEU A 315 -29.33 35.70 7.25
CA LEU A 315 -28.66 35.29 6.01
C LEU A 315 -29.65 35.07 4.84
N LEU A 316 -30.74 34.33 5.05
CA LEU A 316 -31.64 33.90 3.96
C LEU A 316 -32.84 34.86 3.77
N PRO A 317 -33.30 35.11 2.53
CA PRO A 317 -34.40 36.04 2.27
C PRO A 317 -35.76 35.54 2.83
N SER A 318 -36.55 36.46 3.38
CA SER A 318 -37.85 36.22 4.05
C SER A 318 -39.07 36.48 3.12
N PRO A 319 -40.28 35.91 3.36
CA PRO A 319 -41.15 36.31 4.50
C PRO A 319 -41.95 35.15 5.19
N PRO A 320 -42.47 35.31 6.43
CA PRO A 320 -42.00 36.07 7.60
C PRO A 320 -41.72 35.13 8.81
N ALA A 321 -40.84 35.54 9.74
CA ALA A 321 -40.64 34.98 11.10
C ALA A 321 -39.65 33.81 11.37
N SER A 322 -38.73 33.45 10.47
CA SER A 322 -37.68 32.46 10.83
C SER A 322 -36.44 32.51 9.94
N VAL A 323 -35.74 33.65 9.90
CA VAL A 323 -34.44 33.73 9.22
C VAL A 323 -33.34 33.20 10.14
N ILE A 324 -32.47 32.36 9.59
CA ILE A 324 -31.30 31.86 10.30
C ILE A 324 -30.17 32.90 10.30
N ARG A 325 -29.41 32.93 11.40
CA ARG A 325 -28.10 33.57 11.45
C ARG A 325 -27.06 32.67 10.78
N ALA A 326 -26.00 33.25 10.26
CA ALA A 326 -24.84 32.49 9.77
C ALA A 326 -23.54 33.25 10.02
N ASN A 327 -22.43 32.56 9.75
CA ASN A 327 -21.05 33.02 9.88
C ASN A 327 -20.26 32.50 8.67
N GLY A 328 -19.14 33.14 8.36
CA GLY A 328 -18.22 32.71 7.29
C GLY A 328 -17.02 31.93 7.80
N PHE A 329 -17.01 31.52 9.08
CA PHE A 329 -15.83 31.05 9.82
C PHE A 329 -14.91 30.14 9.00
N PRO A 330 -13.58 30.40 9.03
CA PRO A 330 -12.62 29.62 8.27
C PRO A 330 -12.48 28.20 8.83
N ARG A 331 -12.36 27.23 7.93
CA ARG A 331 -12.08 25.81 8.23
C ARG A 331 -10.84 25.37 7.50
N ILE A 332 -9.96 24.60 8.15
CA ILE A 332 -8.64 24.24 7.61
C ILE A 332 -8.45 22.71 7.55
N ASP A 333 -7.83 22.25 6.47
CA ASP A 333 -7.14 20.95 6.45
C ASP A 333 -5.88 21.04 5.59
N ILE A 334 -4.98 20.07 5.71
CA ILE A 334 -3.63 20.08 5.14
C ILE A 334 -3.40 18.78 4.36
N ASP A 335 -2.74 18.88 3.21
CA ASP A 335 -2.34 17.71 2.43
C ASP A 335 -1.21 16.95 3.13
N ARG A 336 -1.46 15.67 3.42
CA ARG A 336 -0.54 14.75 4.11
C ARG A 336 0.03 13.67 3.22
N THR A 337 -0.14 13.81 1.91
CA THR A 337 0.40 12.90 0.91
C THR A 337 1.85 13.23 0.61
N CYS A 338 2.40 12.49 -0.36
CA CYS A 338 3.73 12.72 -0.91
C CYS A 338 3.70 13.43 -2.29
N LEU A 339 2.53 13.94 -2.70
CA LEU A 339 2.33 14.66 -3.95
C LEU A 339 3.04 16.03 -3.97
N PRO A 340 3.13 16.70 -5.13
CA PRO A 340 3.64 18.07 -5.20
C PRO A 340 2.92 19.07 -4.29
N SER A 341 1.66 18.78 -3.93
CA SER A 341 0.84 19.54 -2.98
C SER A 341 1.05 19.16 -1.51
N ALA A 342 1.92 18.21 -1.18
CA ALA A 342 2.21 17.84 0.20
C ALA A 342 2.49 19.08 1.06
N ASP A 343 1.96 19.15 2.29
CA ASP A 343 2.06 20.33 3.17
C ASP A 343 1.35 21.62 2.68
N ASP A 344 0.66 21.59 1.54
CA ASP A 344 -0.24 22.68 1.18
C ASP A 344 -1.42 22.71 2.18
N ALA A 345 -1.70 23.88 2.73
CA ALA A 345 -2.84 24.11 3.62
C ALA A 345 -4.01 24.74 2.85
N TYR A 346 -5.21 24.24 3.13
CA TYR A 346 -6.45 24.60 2.44
C TYR A 346 -7.45 25.14 3.45
N VAL A 347 -7.77 26.43 3.33
CA VAL A 347 -8.70 27.11 4.21
C VAL A 347 -9.96 27.48 3.43
N VAL A 348 -11.13 27.07 3.88
CA VAL A 348 -12.41 27.44 3.26
C VAL A 348 -13.21 28.37 4.15
N ALA A 349 -13.85 29.37 3.55
CA ALA A 349 -14.73 30.31 4.23
C ALA A 349 -15.94 30.66 3.34
N GLY A 350 -17.04 31.05 3.97
CA GLY A 350 -18.19 31.62 3.25
C GLY A 350 -17.98 33.11 3.06
N GLU A 351 -17.96 33.59 1.81
CA GLU A 351 -17.71 34.99 1.45
C GLU A 351 -18.82 35.58 0.58
N LYS A 352 -19.02 36.90 0.64
CA LYS A 352 -20.02 37.64 -0.16
C LYS A 352 -19.40 38.81 -0.88
N ASN A 353 -19.90 39.13 -2.08
CA ASN A 353 -19.58 40.35 -2.83
C ASN A 353 -18.07 40.70 -2.89
N PHE A 354 -17.18 39.70 -2.90
CA PHE A 354 -15.74 39.89 -2.95
C PHE A 354 -15.07 38.78 -3.75
N ALA A 355 -14.59 39.14 -4.94
CA ALA A 355 -14.01 38.20 -5.89
C ALA A 355 -12.96 37.30 -5.20
N PRO A 356 -12.99 35.97 -5.39
CA PRO A 356 -13.71 35.27 -6.45
C PRO A 356 -15.18 34.93 -6.12
N ALA A 357 -15.70 35.25 -4.93
CA ALA A 357 -17.13 35.17 -4.67
C ALA A 357 -17.89 36.14 -5.60
N LEU A 358 -19.02 35.68 -6.14
CA LEU A 358 -19.79 36.38 -7.15
C LEU A 358 -20.89 37.23 -6.53
N ASP A 359 -21.54 36.77 -5.46
CA ASP A 359 -22.81 37.36 -5.01
C ASP A 359 -23.13 37.18 -3.51
N ASN A 360 -24.29 36.61 -3.16
CA ASN A 360 -24.88 36.64 -1.82
C ASN A 360 -24.05 35.87 -0.80
N ALA A 361 -23.60 34.67 -1.15
CA ALA A 361 -22.68 33.86 -0.36
C ALA A 361 -22.11 32.74 -1.23
N ASP A 362 -20.79 32.67 -1.35
CA ASP A 362 -20.05 31.61 -2.04
C ASP A 362 -19.00 31.00 -1.11
N ILE A 363 -18.61 29.76 -1.39
CA ILE A 363 -17.47 29.16 -0.69
C ILE A 363 -16.19 29.51 -1.43
N VAL A 364 -15.23 30.09 -0.72
CA VAL A 364 -13.91 30.43 -1.25
C VAL A 364 -12.85 29.59 -0.56
N LEU A 365 -11.99 28.96 -1.37
CA LEU A 365 -10.76 28.33 -0.92
C LEU A 365 -9.64 29.38 -0.92
N MET A 366 -8.96 29.52 0.21
CA MET A 366 -7.69 30.19 0.40
C MET A 366 -6.61 29.11 0.60
N LYS A 367 -5.67 29.04 -0.34
CA LYS A 367 -4.59 28.04 -0.32
C LYS A 367 -3.26 28.70 0.02
N THR A 368 -2.45 28.05 0.86
CA THR A 368 -1.04 28.39 1.04
C THR A 368 -0.14 27.16 0.84
N PRO A 369 0.87 27.21 -0.05
CA PRO A 369 1.80 26.11 -0.29
C PRO A 369 3.09 26.16 0.55
N ASP A 370 3.25 27.20 1.37
CA ASP A 370 4.51 27.63 1.98
C ASP A 370 4.34 28.11 3.43
N GLY A 371 3.47 27.45 4.21
CA GLY A 371 3.29 27.73 5.63
C GLY A 371 2.70 29.12 5.92
N GLY A 372 1.92 29.66 4.99
CA GLY A 372 1.27 30.97 5.14
C GLY A 372 2.06 32.14 4.54
N ALA A 373 3.22 31.93 3.91
CA ALA A 373 3.99 33.05 3.33
C ALA A 373 3.32 33.64 2.08
N SER A 374 2.65 32.82 1.27
CA SER A 374 1.86 33.24 0.12
C SER A 374 0.50 32.55 0.07
N TRP A 375 -0.47 33.23 -0.57
CA TRP A 375 -1.86 32.79 -0.60
C TRP A 375 -2.49 32.97 -1.99
N THR A 376 -3.30 32.00 -2.40
CA THR A 376 -4.18 32.11 -3.57
C THR A 376 -5.64 31.94 -3.14
N ARG A 377 -6.57 32.48 -3.94
CA ARG A 377 -8.01 32.44 -3.68
C ARG A 377 -8.76 31.90 -4.88
N VAL A 378 -9.63 30.91 -4.68
CA VAL A 378 -10.43 30.26 -5.74
C VAL A 378 -11.84 30.01 -5.23
N ARG A 379 -12.86 30.30 -6.04
CA ARG A 379 -14.25 29.95 -5.72
C ARG A 379 -14.45 28.44 -5.86
N VAL A 380 -15.05 27.81 -4.86
CA VAL A 380 -15.23 26.35 -4.76
C VAL A 380 -16.49 25.90 -5.49
N ASN A 381 -17.62 26.56 -5.25
CA ASN A 381 -18.90 26.20 -5.83
C ASN A 381 -19.02 26.64 -7.31
N GLN A 382 -19.63 25.80 -8.16
CA GLN A 382 -19.67 25.96 -9.62
C GLN A 382 -21.03 26.45 -10.16
N ASN A 383 -21.97 26.80 -9.29
CA ASN A 383 -23.27 27.36 -9.67
C ASN A 383 -23.17 28.82 -10.16
N ALA A 384 -24.21 29.29 -10.86
CA ALA A 384 -24.37 30.70 -11.17
C ALA A 384 -24.68 31.53 -9.90
N ALA A 385 -24.45 32.84 -9.99
CA ALA A 385 -24.84 33.78 -8.95
C ALA A 385 -26.36 33.75 -8.69
N GLY A 386 -26.77 33.99 -7.44
CA GLY A 386 -28.15 34.14 -6.99
C GLY A 386 -28.49 33.30 -5.75
N SER A 387 -27.64 32.34 -5.38
CA SER A 387 -27.87 31.42 -4.26
C SER A 387 -27.05 31.79 -3.02
N TYR A 388 -27.25 31.02 -1.95
CA TYR A 388 -26.49 31.12 -0.72
C TYR A 388 -25.77 29.81 -0.45
N GLU A 389 -24.45 29.90 -0.34
CA GLU A 389 -23.56 28.82 0.07
C GLU A 389 -22.95 29.12 1.45
N TYR A 390 -23.21 28.27 2.45
CA TYR A 390 -22.85 28.58 3.84
C TYR A 390 -22.45 27.35 4.67
N PHE A 391 -21.77 27.63 5.80
CA PHE A 391 -21.14 26.65 6.69
C PHE A 391 -20.30 25.61 5.95
N PRO A 392 -19.20 26.02 5.29
CA PRO A 392 -18.32 25.05 4.66
C PRO A 392 -17.57 24.22 5.71
N ALA A 393 -17.18 23.01 5.35
CA ALA A 393 -16.15 22.23 6.02
C ALA A 393 -15.25 21.59 4.96
N VAL A 394 -13.95 21.46 5.25
CA VAL A 394 -12.96 20.92 4.32
C VAL A 394 -12.29 19.68 4.90
N ASN A 395 -12.03 18.69 4.05
CA ASN A 395 -11.12 17.59 4.33
C ASN A 395 -10.25 17.30 3.10
N VAL A 396 -8.94 17.17 3.31
CA VAL A 396 -8.02 16.56 2.34
C VAL A 396 -7.99 15.05 2.62
N ASP A 397 -8.39 14.27 1.62
CA ASP A 397 -8.42 12.81 1.75
C ASP A 397 -7.03 12.18 1.56
N ALA A 398 -6.95 10.86 1.69
CA ALA A 398 -5.66 10.17 1.58
C ALA A 398 -5.05 10.21 0.17
N THR A 399 -5.78 10.66 -0.86
CA THR A 399 -5.27 10.87 -2.23
C THR A 399 -4.81 12.31 -2.50
N GLY A 400 -4.83 13.17 -1.48
CA GLY A 400 -4.51 14.60 -1.62
C GLY A 400 -5.66 15.39 -2.25
N ALA A 401 -6.82 14.78 -2.46
CA ALA A 401 -7.97 15.46 -3.03
C ALA A 401 -8.68 16.27 -1.95
N ILE A 402 -9.08 17.48 -2.31
CA ILE A 402 -9.72 18.44 -1.41
C ILE A 402 -11.22 18.27 -1.54
N ASN A 403 -11.91 18.03 -0.44
CA ASN A 403 -13.34 17.77 -0.36
C ASN A 403 -13.98 18.83 0.52
N VAL A 404 -14.95 19.56 -0.02
CA VAL A 404 -15.62 20.66 0.68
C VAL A 404 -17.12 20.41 0.70
N CYS A 405 -17.71 20.23 1.89
CA CYS A 405 -19.16 20.15 2.03
C CYS A 405 -19.74 21.47 2.56
N TYR A 406 -20.96 21.81 2.13
CA TYR A 406 -21.66 23.04 2.53
C TYR A 406 -23.16 22.94 2.23
N TYR A 407 -23.94 23.82 2.85
CA TYR A 407 -25.34 24.03 2.47
C TYR A 407 -25.42 24.93 1.24
N SER A 408 -26.29 24.59 0.29
CA SER A 408 -26.59 25.42 -0.87
C SER A 408 -28.08 25.55 -1.11
N THR A 409 -28.51 26.76 -1.47
CA THR A 409 -29.88 27.06 -1.90
C THR A 409 -30.07 27.02 -3.42
N ARG A 410 -29.03 26.65 -4.19
CA ARG A 410 -28.97 26.82 -5.66
C ARG A 410 -30.13 26.21 -6.47
N ASN A 411 -30.82 25.21 -5.92
CA ASN A 411 -31.94 24.55 -6.58
C ASN A 411 -33.29 25.21 -6.26
N PHE A 412 -33.31 26.30 -5.49
CA PHE A 412 -34.52 26.92 -4.97
C PHE A 412 -34.56 28.41 -5.35
N PRO A 413 -35.39 28.81 -6.32
CA PRO A 413 -35.45 30.20 -6.80
C PRO A 413 -35.74 31.25 -5.72
N ASN A 414 -36.41 30.85 -4.63
CA ASN A 414 -36.72 31.73 -3.50
C ASN A 414 -35.66 31.69 -2.38
N ASN A 415 -34.63 30.85 -2.51
CA ASN A 415 -33.62 30.58 -1.48
C ASN A 415 -34.22 30.22 -0.10
N ASP A 416 -35.42 29.63 -0.08
CA ASP A 416 -36.16 29.30 1.14
C ASP A 416 -35.80 27.93 1.73
N SER A 417 -35.07 27.12 0.95
CA SER A 417 -34.70 25.74 1.26
C SER A 417 -33.23 25.53 0.92
N ALA A 418 -32.61 24.54 1.56
CA ALA A 418 -31.22 24.17 1.33
C ALA A 418 -31.06 22.66 1.09
N GLN A 419 -29.96 22.32 0.45
CA GLN A 419 -29.45 20.97 0.23
C GLN A 419 -27.96 20.92 0.52
N ILE A 420 -27.41 19.71 0.66
CA ILE A 420 -25.97 19.51 0.90
C ILE A 420 -25.27 19.24 -0.41
N TYR A 421 -24.22 20.01 -0.68
CA TYR A 421 -23.32 19.79 -1.79
C TYR A 421 -21.93 19.40 -1.29
N LEU A 422 -21.24 18.60 -2.09
CA LEU A 422 -19.83 18.28 -1.96
C LEU A 422 -19.14 18.79 -3.23
N SER A 423 -18.14 19.66 -3.06
CA SER A 423 -17.24 20.07 -4.14
C SER A 423 -15.89 19.37 -3.96
N ARG A 424 -15.37 18.74 -5.01
CA ARG A 424 -14.07 18.03 -4.99
C ARG A 424 -13.08 18.61 -5.99
N SER A 425 -11.83 18.76 -5.56
CA SER A 425 -10.67 19.08 -6.41
C SER A 425 -9.60 18.00 -6.30
N THR A 426 -9.03 17.59 -7.44
CA THR A 426 -7.92 16.63 -7.54
C THR A 426 -6.67 17.27 -8.14
N ASP A 427 -6.63 18.59 -8.26
CA ASP A 427 -5.57 19.38 -8.89
C ASP A 427 -5.05 20.50 -7.97
N GLY A 428 -5.07 20.22 -6.66
CA GLY A 428 -4.56 21.12 -5.63
C GLY A 428 -5.39 22.40 -5.46
N GLY A 429 -6.69 22.36 -5.74
CA GLY A 429 -7.65 23.44 -5.50
C GLY A 429 -7.92 24.34 -6.70
N THR A 430 -7.43 23.98 -7.89
CA THR A 430 -7.49 24.81 -9.10
C THR A 430 -8.84 24.71 -9.79
N SER A 431 -9.38 23.50 -9.91
CA SER A 431 -10.70 23.24 -10.49
C SER A 431 -11.54 22.32 -9.60
N TRP A 432 -12.86 22.41 -9.75
CA TRP A 432 -13.84 21.78 -8.86
C TRP A 432 -14.97 21.10 -9.61
N VAL A 433 -15.45 20.00 -9.03
CA VAL A 433 -16.66 19.29 -9.46
C VAL A 433 -17.65 19.27 -8.30
N ASP A 434 -18.88 19.68 -8.57
CA ASP A 434 -19.96 19.70 -7.59
C ASP A 434 -20.84 18.44 -7.67
N VAL A 435 -21.13 17.85 -6.51
CA VAL A 435 -21.97 16.66 -6.36
C VAL A 435 -23.05 16.96 -5.32
N LEU A 436 -24.32 16.77 -5.70
CA LEU A 436 -25.44 16.88 -4.76
C LEU A 436 -25.44 15.66 -3.83
N ILE A 437 -25.23 15.89 -2.53
CA ILE A 437 -25.17 14.84 -1.51
C ILE A 437 -26.54 14.56 -0.92
N SER A 438 -27.32 15.58 -0.61
CA SER A 438 -28.63 15.33 -0.02
C SER A 438 -29.63 14.75 -1.02
N ASP A 439 -30.42 13.79 -0.58
CA ASP A 439 -31.48 13.16 -1.37
C ASP A 439 -32.81 13.93 -1.28
N HIS A 440 -32.90 14.88 -0.35
CA HIS A 440 -34.03 15.78 -0.18
C HIS A 440 -33.57 17.18 0.23
N LYS A 441 -34.53 18.10 0.27
CA LYS A 441 -34.35 19.48 0.73
C LYS A 441 -34.90 19.63 2.14
N PHE A 442 -34.40 20.60 2.88
CA PHE A 442 -35.04 21.07 4.11
C PHE A 442 -35.15 22.58 4.11
N LYS A 443 -36.06 23.11 4.94
CA LYS A 443 -36.18 24.54 5.22
C LYS A 443 -35.36 24.89 6.45
N PRO A 444 -34.28 25.69 6.32
CA PRO A 444 -33.56 26.25 7.45
C PRO A 444 -34.48 27.07 8.36
N VAL A 445 -34.48 26.79 9.66
CA VAL A 445 -35.26 27.54 10.68
C VAL A 445 -34.47 27.64 12.00
N PRO A 446 -34.63 28.73 12.76
CA PRO A 446 -33.99 28.84 14.08
C PRO A 446 -34.46 27.77 15.07
N ILE A 447 -33.52 27.22 15.84
CA ILE A 447 -33.77 26.27 16.92
C ILE A 447 -34.37 27.04 18.11
N THR A 448 -35.60 26.68 18.47
CA THR A 448 -36.32 27.32 19.58
C THR A 448 -35.60 27.09 20.92
N GLY A 449 -35.50 28.13 21.73
CA GLY A 449 -34.84 28.06 23.05
C GLY A 449 -33.32 28.25 23.03
N THR A 450 -32.76 28.61 21.88
CA THR A 450 -31.34 28.96 21.71
C THR A 450 -31.18 30.43 21.30
N ALA A 451 -29.95 30.87 20.98
CA ALA A 451 -29.70 32.24 20.53
C ALA A 451 -30.55 32.60 19.30
N ALA A 452 -30.91 33.88 19.16
CA ALA A 452 -31.75 34.34 18.05
C ALA A 452 -31.14 33.98 16.69
N GLY A 453 -31.95 33.37 15.81
CA GLY A 453 -31.53 32.93 14.48
C GLY A 453 -30.70 31.64 14.45
N TYR A 454 -30.38 31.02 15.59
CA TYR A 454 -29.43 29.91 15.65
C TYR A 454 -29.94 28.62 14.97
N GLN A 455 -29.20 28.12 13.98
CA GLN A 455 -29.34 26.77 13.41
C GLN A 455 -28.16 25.85 13.83
N GLY A 456 -27.14 26.44 14.43
CA GLY A 456 -25.78 25.92 14.45
C GLY A 456 -24.82 26.89 13.76
N ASP A 457 -23.53 26.71 13.96
CA ASP A 457 -22.49 27.57 13.40
C ASP A 457 -21.50 26.84 12.47
N TYR A 458 -21.51 25.51 12.41
CA TYR A 458 -20.63 24.70 11.55
C TYR A 458 -21.17 23.28 11.30
N ILE A 459 -20.61 22.64 10.27
CA ILE A 459 -20.82 21.22 9.93
C ILE A 459 -19.47 20.48 9.86
N GLY A 460 -19.51 19.19 9.52
CA GLY A 460 -18.35 18.32 9.48
C GLY A 460 -18.18 17.59 8.16
N ILE A 461 -16.93 17.23 7.88
CA ILE A 461 -16.56 16.29 6.83
C ILE A 461 -15.30 15.54 7.30
N THR A 462 -15.24 14.25 6.98
CA THR A 462 -14.02 13.45 7.12
C THR A 462 -13.94 12.48 5.95
N SER A 463 -12.82 11.76 5.84
CA SER A 463 -12.65 10.66 4.90
C SER A 463 -12.30 9.35 5.60
N GLY A 464 -12.76 8.23 5.05
CA GLY A 464 -12.37 6.87 5.43
C GLY A 464 -11.16 6.37 4.66
N GLY A 465 -10.20 7.25 4.32
CA GLY A 465 -9.08 6.97 3.44
C GLY A 465 -9.32 7.43 1.99
N ALA A 466 -8.66 6.78 1.03
CA ALA A 466 -8.76 7.19 -0.37
C ALA A 466 -10.16 6.92 -0.94
N GLY A 467 -10.77 7.97 -1.49
CA GLY A 467 -12.06 7.87 -2.19
C GLY A 467 -13.26 7.55 -1.30
N LYS A 468 -13.16 7.61 0.03
CA LYS A 468 -14.28 7.44 0.95
C LYS A 468 -14.54 8.71 1.72
N ILE A 469 -15.64 9.40 1.46
CA ILE A 469 -15.93 10.72 2.04
C ILE A 469 -17.22 10.62 2.85
N ILE A 470 -17.23 11.27 4.01
CA ILE A 470 -18.37 11.30 4.92
C ILE A 470 -18.68 12.75 5.28
N PRO A 471 -19.52 13.43 4.48
CA PRO A 471 -20.13 14.67 4.90
C PRO A 471 -21.10 14.40 6.07
N TYR A 472 -21.11 15.30 7.04
CA TYR A 472 -21.89 15.20 8.27
C TYR A 472 -22.51 16.57 8.57
N TRP A 473 -23.84 16.64 8.53
CA TRP A 473 -24.60 17.88 8.62
C TRP A 473 -25.83 17.70 9.52
N CYS A 474 -26.52 18.80 9.82
CA CYS A 474 -27.79 18.74 10.53
C CYS A 474 -28.91 19.29 9.66
N GLU A 475 -30.10 18.70 9.75
CA GLU A 475 -31.28 19.18 9.06
C GLU A 475 -32.54 18.82 9.85
N GLN A 476 -33.61 19.56 9.60
CA GLN A 476 -34.91 19.34 10.22
C GLN A 476 -35.94 18.86 9.20
N ASN A 477 -36.85 17.99 9.62
CA ASN A 477 -37.89 17.47 8.76
C ASN A 477 -39.19 17.28 9.57
N PRO A 478 -40.38 17.44 8.95
CA PRO A 478 -41.64 16.99 9.56
C PRO A 478 -41.60 15.60 10.20
N THR A 479 -40.88 14.63 9.63
CA THR A 479 -40.73 13.26 10.19
C THR A 479 -39.95 13.22 11.49
N THR A 480 -39.07 14.20 11.73
CA THR A 480 -38.37 14.39 13.01
C THR A 480 -39.19 15.24 13.97
N GLY A 481 -40.43 15.62 13.63
CA GLY A 481 -41.25 16.57 14.39
C GLY A 481 -40.76 18.02 14.29
N GLY A 482 -40.08 18.37 13.19
CA GLY A 482 -39.54 19.71 12.96
C GLY A 482 -38.23 20.01 13.71
N ARG A 483 -37.52 18.97 14.15
CA ARG A 483 -36.30 19.08 14.97
C ARG A 483 -35.06 18.80 14.13
N TYR A 484 -33.98 19.53 14.38
CA TYR A 484 -32.69 19.17 13.77
C TYR A 484 -32.20 17.82 14.31
N GLN A 485 -31.75 16.98 13.38
CA GLN A 485 -31.05 15.73 13.64
C GLN A 485 -29.75 15.75 12.85
N ALA A 486 -28.77 14.97 13.31
CA ALA A 486 -27.50 14.82 12.64
C ALA A 486 -27.58 13.72 11.58
N TYR A 487 -27.21 14.06 10.35
CA TYR A 487 -27.26 13.21 9.17
C TYR A 487 -25.88 13.05 8.56
N ALA A 488 -25.64 11.89 7.96
CA ALA A 488 -24.47 11.60 7.15
C ALA A 488 -24.87 10.88 5.86
N SER A 489 -23.93 10.83 4.92
CA SER A 489 -23.97 9.96 3.75
C SER A 489 -22.58 9.39 3.52
N LEU A 490 -22.50 8.15 3.04
CA LEU A 490 -21.25 7.56 2.58
C LEU A 490 -21.09 7.85 1.10
N VAL A 491 -20.02 8.54 0.74
CA VAL A 491 -19.69 8.87 -0.65
C VAL A 491 -18.44 8.13 -1.04
N ASP A 492 -18.62 7.09 -1.85
CA ASP A 492 -17.51 6.30 -2.39
C ASP A 492 -17.16 6.75 -3.81
N ILE A 493 -15.86 6.92 -4.06
CA ILE A 493 -15.27 7.24 -5.35
C ILE A 493 -14.37 6.08 -5.72
N SER A 494 -14.60 5.49 -6.89
CA SER A 494 -13.73 4.43 -7.38
C SER A 494 -12.35 5.00 -7.70
N ILE A 495 -11.32 4.53 -6.98
CA ILE A 495 -9.93 4.88 -7.27
C ILE A 495 -9.32 3.86 -8.24
N ALA A 496 -8.28 4.31 -8.95
CA ALA A 496 -7.50 3.47 -9.84
C ALA A 496 -6.76 2.36 -9.06
N ALA A 497 -6.36 1.31 -9.77
CA ALA A 497 -5.49 0.30 -9.19
C ALA A 497 -4.16 0.94 -8.75
N PRO A 498 -3.66 0.64 -7.54
CA PRO A 498 -2.51 1.35 -6.98
C PRO A 498 -1.24 1.08 -7.77
N CYS A 499 -0.39 2.09 -7.92
CA CYS A 499 1.00 1.93 -8.38
C CYS A 499 1.86 2.98 -7.67
N GLU A 500 2.67 2.52 -6.73
CA GLU A 500 3.38 3.33 -5.75
C GLU A 500 4.89 3.14 -5.87
N ASP A 501 5.59 4.21 -6.23
CA ASP A 501 7.05 4.28 -6.26
C ASP A 501 7.64 4.98 -5.01
N PHE A 502 6.77 5.34 -4.06
CA PHE A 502 7.11 6.05 -2.84
C PHE A 502 7.91 7.33 -3.13
N ALA A 503 7.68 7.99 -4.26
CA ALA A 503 8.26 9.30 -4.50
C ALA A 503 7.62 10.34 -3.56
N CYS A 504 8.42 11.30 -3.06
CA CYS A 504 7.90 12.38 -2.22
C CYS A 504 8.48 13.71 -2.65
N ALA A 505 7.63 14.58 -3.19
CA ALA A 505 8.05 15.81 -3.86
C ALA A 505 8.73 16.82 -2.91
N LYS A 506 8.30 16.88 -1.65
CA LYS A 506 8.84 17.81 -0.64
C LYS A 506 9.76 17.13 0.40
N ASP A 507 10.11 15.84 0.24
CA ASP A 507 11.09 15.20 1.13
C ASP A 507 12.52 15.69 0.83
N SER A 508 13.14 16.32 1.82
CA SER A 508 14.52 16.84 1.76
C SER A 508 15.59 15.83 2.18
N GLY A 509 15.22 14.56 2.41
CA GLY A 509 16.16 13.49 2.79
C GLY A 509 16.50 13.46 4.29
N THR A 510 15.90 14.35 5.08
CA THR A 510 16.09 14.47 6.53
C THR A 510 14.80 14.30 7.32
N THR A 511 13.65 14.36 6.63
CA THR A 511 12.30 14.34 7.19
C THR A 511 11.68 12.97 6.98
N VAL A 512 11.22 12.34 8.05
CA VAL A 512 10.41 11.13 7.92
C VAL A 512 9.00 11.62 7.56
N PHE A 513 8.62 11.53 6.29
CA PHE A 513 7.23 11.73 5.88
C PHE A 513 6.39 10.52 6.30
N PRO A 514 5.10 10.70 6.63
CA PRO A 514 4.18 9.59 6.82
C PRO A 514 4.16 8.68 5.58
N LEU A 515 4.02 7.39 5.81
CA LEU A 515 3.90 6.38 4.75
C LEU A 515 2.54 6.38 4.05
N THR A 516 1.56 7.13 4.54
CA THR A 516 0.25 7.23 3.90
C THR A 516 0.43 7.90 2.56
N SER A 517 0.62 7.07 1.54
CA SER A 517 0.56 7.47 0.15
C SER A 517 -0.89 7.42 -0.32
N ASP A 518 -1.14 7.92 -1.52
CA ASP A 518 -2.46 7.91 -2.17
C ASP A 518 -3.04 6.49 -2.31
N ASN A 519 -2.18 5.48 -2.20
CA ASN A 519 -2.46 4.10 -2.55
C ASN A 519 -2.48 3.15 -1.36
N PHE A 520 -1.72 3.42 -0.30
CA PHE A 520 -1.50 2.48 0.80
C PHE A 520 -1.58 3.11 2.20
N TYR A 521 -1.99 2.31 3.18
CA TYR A 521 -1.98 2.65 4.60
C TYR A 521 -1.47 1.47 5.43
N GLU A 522 -1.01 1.75 6.65
CA GLU A 522 -0.44 0.74 7.55
C GLU A 522 -1.46 0.23 8.57
N GLU A 523 -1.43 -1.07 8.85
CA GLU A 523 -2.17 -1.73 9.93
C GLU A 523 -1.17 -2.29 10.94
N PHE A 524 -1.24 -1.83 12.19
CA PHE A 524 -0.31 -2.20 13.25
C PHE A 524 -0.95 -2.08 14.64
N SER A 525 -0.30 -2.67 15.64
CA SER A 525 -0.56 -2.42 17.06
C SER A 525 0.73 -1.98 17.77
N GLY A 526 0.61 -1.09 18.76
CA GLY A 526 1.76 -0.52 19.46
C GLY A 526 2.59 0.40 18.57
N THR A 527 3.92 0.24 18.58
CA THR A 527 4.85 1.03 17.77
C THR A 527 4.77 0.66 16.29
N ASN A 528 4.59 1.63 15.40
CA ASN A 528 4.68 1.40 13.95
C ASN A 528 6.14 1.20 13.53
N TYR A 529 6.43 0.13 12.79
CA TYR A 529 7.76 -0.17 12.24
C TYR A 529 7.84 0.03 10.73
N TRP A 530 6.72 0.30 10.07
CA TRP A 530 6.71 0.77 8.70
C TRP A 530 7.11 2.25 8.66
N ASN A 531 8.04 2.60 7.76
CA ASN A 531 8.38 4.00 7.44
C ASN A 531 8.89 4.14 6.00
N ARG A 532 8.73 5.33 5.42
CA ARG A 532 9.34 5.71 4.15
C ARG A 532 10.79 6.11 4.38
N LYS A 533 11.67 5.79 3.44
CA LYS A 533 13.09 6.16 3.47
C LYS A 533 13.56 6.61 2.09
N SER A 534 14.13 7.80 2.01
CA SER A 534 14.76 8.36 0.79
C SER A 534 16.17 7.84 0.54
N GLN A 535 16.75 7.09 1.49
CA GLN A 535 18.12 6.57 1.39
C GLN A 535 18.28 5.42 0.38
N ALA A 536 17.17 4.81 -0.04
CA ALA A 536 17.19 3.70 -0.98
C ALA A 536 15.97 3.74 -1.88
N SER A 537 16.17 3.36 -3.14
CA SER A 537 15.11 3.13 -4.12
C SER A 537 15.59 2.03 -5.07
N ALA A 538 14.66 1.20 -5.52
CA ALA A 538 14.96 0.04 -6.35
C ALA A 538 15.68 0.48 -7.63
N TYR A 539 16.82 -0.15 -7.89
CA TYR A 539 17.61 0.08 -9.11
C TYR A 539 18.13 1.52 -9.28
N GLY A 540 18.10 2.32 -8.21
CA GLY A 540 18.47 3.74 -8.26
C GLY A 540 17.46 4.60 -9.03
N SER A 541 16.24 4.11 -9.22
CA SER A 541 15.17 4.79 -9.95
C SER A 541 14.05 5.18 -9.00
N GLY A 542 14.08 6.42 -8.50
CA GLY A 542 13.06 6.95 -7.59
C GLY A 542 13.66 7.88 -6.54
N THR A 543 12.84 8.34 -5.60
CA THR A 543 13.27 9.24 -4.51
C THR A 543 13.05 8.64 -3.11
N GLY A 544 12.64 7.38 -3.04
CA GLY A 544 12.54 6.63 -1.79
C GLY A 544 11.88 5.27 -1.98
N SER A 545 11.73 4.57 -0.86
CA SER A 545 11.10 3.26 -0.78
C SER A 545 10.46 3.08 0.61
N VAL A 546 9.64 2.05 0.78
CA VAL A 546 9.05 1.70 2.07
C VAL A 546 9.87 0.62 2.77
N ARG A 547 10.01 0.76 4.09
CA ARG A 547 10.76 -0.15 4.94
C ARG A 547 9.92 -0.60 6.12
N PHE A 548 9.89 -1.91 6.37
CA PHE A 548 9.54 -2.48 7.65
C PHE A 548 10.80 -2.69 8.49
N ASN A 549 10.92 -1.95 9.60
CA ASN A 549 12.08 -1.96 10.50
C ASN A 549 12.08 -3.21 11.41
N ALA A 550 12.31 -4.38 10.81
CA ALA A 550 12.41 -5.65 11.55
C ALA A 550 13.64 -5.71 12.46
N TRP A 551 14.66 -4.87 12.21
CA TRP A 551 15.83 -4.72 13.07
C TRP A 551 15.48 -4.27 14.49
N SER A 552 14.52 -3.35 14.63
CA SER A 552 14.05 -2.86 15.94
C SER A 552 12.75 -3.50 16.42
N ALA A 553 11.96 -4.07 15.51
CA ALA A 553 10.69 -4.70 15.85
C ALA A 553 10.93 -6.01 16.60
N SER A 554 10.36 -6.15 17.80
CA SER A 554 10.43 -7.38 18.60
C SER A 554 10.00 -8.62 17.81
N ALA A 555 10.62 -9.76 18.10
CA ALA A 555 10.24 -11.02 17.47
C ALA A 555 8.74 -11.31 17.67
N GLY A 556 8.05 -11.64 16.57
CA GLY A 556 6.61 -11.87 16.56
C GLY A 556 5.75 -10.63 16.27
N THR A 557 6.33 -9.43 16.17
CA THR A 557 5.61 -8.24 15.69
C THR A 557 5.11 -8.48 14.26
N ILE A 558 3.81 -8.29 14.05
CA ILE A 558 3.14 -8.41 12.74
C ILE A 558 2.50 -7.07 12.41
N GLN A 559 2.81 -6.54 11.22
CA GLN A 559 2.21 -5.32 10.69
C GLN A 559 1.99 -5.46 9.20
N SER A 560 1.05 -4.71 8.65
CA SER A 560 0.69 -4.81 7.24
C SER A 560 0.73 -3.47 6.56
N LEU A 561 1.18 -3.44 5.31
CA LEU A 561 0.90 -2.37 4.36
C LEU A 561 -0.26 -2.80 3.47
N ILE A 562 -1.34 -2.02 3.43
CA ILE A 562 -2.61 -2.39 2.81
C ILE A 562 -3.00 -1.34 1.79
N SER A 563 -3.40 -1.75 0.59
CA SER A 563 -3.93 -0.78 -0.38
C SER A 563 -5.27 -0.22 0.10
N TYR A 564 -5.60 1.00 -0.29
CA TYR A 564 -6.99 1.41 -0.30
C TYR A 564 -7.81 0.55 -1.27
N GLN A 565 -9.13 0.60 -1.16
CA GLN A 565 -10.01 -0.18 -2.03
C GLN A 565 -10.01 0.42 -3.43
N PHE A 566 -9.63 -0.36 -4.43
CA PHE A 566 -9.53 0.09 -5.82
C PHE A 566 -10.53 -0.64 -6.73
N THR A 567 -10.67 -0.13 -7.96
CA THR A 567 -11.54 -0.72 -8.99
C THR A 567 -11.22 -2.22 -9.17
N PRO A 568 -12.21 -3.14 -9.10
CA PRO A 568 -11.96 -4.57 -9.15
C PRO A 568 -11.10 -5.00 -10.35
N ALA A 569 -10.01 -5.69 -10.07
CA ALA A 569 -9.00 -6.09 -11.03
C ALA A 569 -9.53 -7.14 -12.03
N GLY A 570 -9.05 -7.05 -13.28
CA GLY A 570 -9.37 -8.03 -14.33
C GLY A 570 -8.63 -9.37 -14.15
N ALA A 571 -8.92 -10.34 -15.00
CA ALA A 571 -8.31 -11.68 -14.95
C ALA A 571 -6.79 -11.69 -15.29
N THR A 572 -6.30 -10.65 -15.96
CA THR A 572 -4.90 -10.46 -16.35
C THR A 572 -4.14 -9.49 -15.45
N SER A 573 -4.66 -9.23 -14.25
CA SER A 573 -4.03 -8.33 -13.29
C SER A 573 -3.04 -9.05 -12.38
N TYR A 574 -1.96 -8.35 -12.04
CA TYR A 574 -0.88 -8.84 -11.20
C TYR A 574 -0.55 -7.80 -10.13
N LEU A 575 -0.18 -8.29 -8.95
CA LEU A 575 0.56 -7.52 -7.95
C LEU A 575 2.04 -7.65 -8.28
N THR A 576 2.70 -6.54 -8.55
CA THR A 576 4.14 -6.44 -8.74
C THR A 576 4.76 -5.54 -7.68
N PHE A 577 5.97 -5.84 -7.26
CA PHE A 577 6.77 -4.96 -6.40
C PHE A 577 8.23 -5.37 -6.45
N ASP A 578 9.14 -4.46 -6.14
CA ASP A 578 10.53 -4.78 -5.87
C ASP A 578 10.72 -4.98 -4.37
N ALA A 579 11.55 -5.96 -4.01
CA ALA A 579 11.88 -6.26 -2.63
C ALA A 579 13.39 -6.40 -2.44
N ALA A 580 13.88 -5.90 -1.32
CA ALA A 580 15.26 -6.10 -0.90
C ALA A 580 15.31 -6.59 0.56
N TYR A 581 16.20 -7.56 0.79
CA TYR A 581 16.46 -8.10 2.11
C TYR A 581 17.84 -8.76 2.17
N ARG A 582 18.56 -8.47 3.24
CA ARG A 582 19.78 -9.16 3.64
C ARG A 582 19.60 -9.73 5.04
N PRO A 583 19.82 -11.03 5.26
CA PRO A 583 19.67 -11.61 6.58
C PRO A 583 20.67 -11.03 7.58
N TRP A 584 20.25 -10.90 8.84
CA TRP A 584 21.14 -10.55 9.93
C TRP A 584 22.14 -11.68 10.21
N SER A 585 23.35 -11.33 10.62
CA SER A 585 24.44 -12.30 10.91
C SER A 585 24.08 -13.32 11.99
N GLY A 586 23.13 -13.04 12.88
CA GLY A 586 22.65 -13.99 13.88
C GLY A 586 21.59 -14.99 13.41
N GLY A 587 21.18 -14.94 12.13
CA GLY A 587 20.37 -15.99 11.50
C GLY A 587 18.86 -15.92 11.76
N ASN A 588 18.35 -14.87 12.40
CA ASN A 588 16.91 -14.66 12.57
C ASN A 588 16.20 -14.49 11.22
N VAL A 589 14.96 -15.01 11.15
CA VAL A 589 14.16 -15.06 9.92
C VAL A 589 12.99 -14.09 10.01
N ASP A 590 13.04 -13.04 9.20
CA ASP A 590 11.90 -12.17 8.93
C ASP A 590 11.11 -12.67 7.72
N SER A 591 9.84 -12.29 7.64
CA SER A 591 8.97 -12.77 6.57
C SER A 591 7.97 -11.72 6.10
N LEU A 592 7.55 -11.86 4.84
CA LEU A 592 6.56 -11.04 4.17
C LEU A 592 5.55 -11.95 3.47
N ILE A 593 4.27 -11.68 3.65
CA ILE A 593 3.19 -12.41 2.98
C ILE A 593 2.45 -11.44 2.05
N ALA A 594 2.40 -11.77 0.76
CA ALA A 594 1.60 -11.04 -0.21
C ALA A 594 0.20 -11.65 -0.29
N GLU A 595 -0.83 -10.83 -0.12
CA GLU A 595 -2.23 -11.25 0.00
C GLU A 595 -3.13 -10.38 -0.89
N SER A 596 -4.26 -10.93 -1.32
CA SER A 596 -5.29 -10.18 -2.04
C SER A 596 -6.70 -10.47 -1.51
N SER A 597 -7.61 -9.54 -1.75
CA SER A 597 -9.01 -9.61 -1.32
C SER A 597 -9.93 -9.23 -2.48
N THR A 598 -11.09 -9.88 -2.55
CA THR A 598 -12.19 -9.55 -3.47
C THR A 598 -13.39 -8.90 -2.77
N ASN A 599 -13.36 -8.79 -1.43
CA ASN A 599 -14.48 -8.30 -0.61
C ASN A 599 -14.07 -7.13 0.29
N GLY A 600 -13.26 -6.20 -0.23
CA GLY A 600 -12.92 -4.96 0.50
C GLY A 600 -12.02 -5.18 1.73
N GLY A 601 -11.38 -6.35 1.85
CA GLY A 601 -10.45 -6.69 2.92
C GLY A 601 -11.07 -7.45 4.08
N VAL A 602 -12.33 -7.89 3.96
CA VAL A 602 -12.99 -8.74 4.97
C VAL A 602 -12.29 -10.11 5.07
N THR A 603 -11.87 -10.69 3.93
CA THR A 603 -11.09 -11.92 3.89
C THR A 603 -9.89 -11.79 2.95
N TRP A 604 -8.79 -12.44 3.31
CA TRP A 604 -7.53 -12.37 2.57
C TRP A 604 -7.11 -13.74 2.05
N THR A 605 -6.69 -13.78 0.78
CA THR A 605 -6.12 -14.97 0.15
C THR A 605 -4.63 -14.76 -0.07
N VAL A 606 -3.80 -15.70 0.36
CA VAL A 606 -2.34 -15.63 0.19
C VAL A 606 -1.95 -15.86 -1.27
N ARG A 607 -1.13 -14.96 -1.81
CA ARG A 607 -0.50 -15.05 -3.13
C ARG A 607 0.93 -15.57 -3.05
N ALA A 608 1.67 -15.18 -2.01
CA ALA A 608 3.01 -15.66 -1.76
C ALA A 608 3.40 -15.57 -0.29
N ARG A 609 4.30 -16.46 0.13
CA ARG A 609 5.01 -16.39 1.41
C ARG A 609 6.49 -16.22 1.10
N LEU A 610 7.05 -15.13 1.59
CA LEU A 610 8.45 -14.78 1.43
C LEU A 610 9.10 -14.80 2.81
N TRP A 611 10.28 -15.41 2.90
CA TRP A 611 11.08 -15.41 4.12
C TRP A 611 12.52 -15.13 3.77
N GLY A 612 13.22 -14.51 4.71
CA GLY A 612 14.65 -14.35 4.67
C GLY A 612 15.38 -15.49 5.39
N GLY A 613 16.71 -15.47 5.37
CA GLY A 613 17.51 -16.37 6.21
C GLY A 613 18.94 -16.55 5.71
N LEU A 614 19.80 -17.16 6.53
CA LEU A 614 21.18 -17.49 6.18
C LEU A 614 21.35 -18.96 5.80
N GLY A 615 22.28 -19.23 4.88
CA GLY A 615 22.63 -20.60 4.47
C GLY A 615 21.40 -21.40 4.04
N VAL A 616 21.20 -22.57 4.64
CA VAL A 616 20.06 -23.46 4.38
C VAL A 616 18.68 -22.84 4.66
N GLN A 617 18.62 -21.74 5.43
CA GLN A 617 17.36 -21.02 5.69
C GLN A 617 17.10 -19.90 4.69
N ALA A 618 18.02 -19.62 3.76
CA ALA A 618 17.83 -18.62 2.73
C ALA A 618 16.53 -18.85 1.97
N GLY A 619 15.73 -17.80 1.85
CA GLY A 619 14.41 -17.87 1.27
C GLY A 619 14.20 -16.88 0.13
N PRO A 620 13.02 -16.92 -0.50
CA PRO A 620 12.72 -16.12 -1.67
C PRO A 620 12.63 -14.60 -1.38
N LEU A 621 12.71 -14.16 -0.12
CA LEU A 621 12.81 -12.73 0.21
C LEU A 621 14.24 -12.20 0.03
N ASN A 622 15.26 -13.03 0.26
CA ASN A 622 16.67 -12.62 0.16
C ASN A 622 16.97 -12.03 -1.21
N SER A 623 17.55 -10.82 -1.22
CA SER A 623 18.26 -10.25 -2.36
C SER A 623 19.77 -10.26 -2.15
N VAL A 624 20.21 -10.40 -0.90
CA VAL A 624 21.61 -10.63 -0.52
C VAL A 624 21.66 -11.86 0.37
N PHE A 625 22.62 -12.76 0.12
CA PHE A 625 22.66 -14.09 0.74
C PHE A 625 23.69 -14.19 1.88
N THR A 626 24.40 -13.10 2.16
CA THR A 626 25.41 -13.02 3.20
C THR A 626 24.87 -12.29 4.44
N GLY A 627 25.36 -12.68 5.62
CA GLY A 627 25.00 -12.04 6.88
C GLY A 627 25.55 -10.62 6.96
N GLY A 628 24.82 -9.70 7.57
CA GLY A 628 25.26 -8.31 7.78
C GLY A 628 24.77 -7.70 9.09
N GLY A 629 25.05 -6.40 9.27
CA GLY A 629 24.40 -5.52 10.25
C GLY A 629 23.05 -4.99 9.72
N GLN A 630 22.54 -3.89 10.28
CA GLN A 630 21.28 -3.30 9.80
C GLN A 630 21.38 -2.96 8.31
N PHE A 631 20.39 -3.39 7.55
CA PHE A 631 20.43 -3.38 6.10
C PHE A 631 19.78 -2.13 5.51
N ILE A 632 20.53 -1.44 4.65
CA ILE A 632 20.04 -0.43 3.72
C ILE A 632 20.46 -0.91 2.33
N PRO A 633 19.52 -1.20 1.42
CA PRO A 633 19.86 -1.80 0.13
C PRO A 633 20.55 -0.79 -0.79
N ALA A 634 21.63 -1.23 -1.44
CA ALA A 634 22.19 -0.53 -2.58
C ALA A 634 21.28 -0.70 -3.81
N ASN A 635 21.49 0.13 -4.84
CA ASN A 635 20.68 0.12 -6.07
C ASN A 635 20.59 -1.28 -6.73
N HIS A 636 21.60 -2.13 -6.55
CA HIS A 636 21.69 -3.47 -7.16
C HIS A 636 21.22 -4.62 -6.26
N GLU A 637 20.72 -4.33 -5.06
CA GLU A 637 20.32 -5.34 -4.07
C GLU A 637 18.80 -5.56 -4.03
N TRP A 638 18.11 -5.34 -5.14
CA TRP A 638 16.65 -5.44 -5.27
C TRP A 638 16.22 -6.59 -6.18
N ARG A 639 15.05 -7.16 -5.92
CA ARG A 639 14.46 -8.26 -6.70
C ARG A 639 13.00 -7.97 -7.04
N PRO A 640 12.59 -8.11 -8.31
CA PRO A 640 11.19 -7.97 -8.68
C PRO A 640 10.39 -9.19 -8.19
N LYS A 641 9.15 -8.93 -7.78
CA LYS A 641 8.14 -9.89 -7.37
C LYS A 641 6.89 -9.65 -8.19
N ILE A 642 6.22 -10.73 -8.57
CA ILE A 642 5.03 -10.69 -9.42
C ILE A 642 4.12 -11.87 -9.08
N TYR A 643 2.85 -11.55 -8.81
CA TYR A 643 1.84 -12.53 -8.44
C TYR A 643 0.53 -12.23 -9.15
N GLN A 644 -0.01 -13.21 -9.86
CA GLN A 644 -1.31 -13.06 -10.51
C GLN A 644 -2.40 -12.89 -9.46
N LEU A 645 -3.31 -11.95 -9.71
CA LEU A 645 -4.46 -11.68 -8.87
C LEU A 645 -5.70 -12.35 -9.46
N PRO A 646 -6.60 -12.94 -8.64
CA PRO A 646 -7.90 -13.36 -9.12
C PRO A 646 -8.70 -12.16 -9.64
N ALA A 647 -9.51 -12.42 -10.66
CA ALA A 647 -10.50 -11.46 -11.13
C ALA A 647 -11.41 -11.01 -9.97
N GLY A 648 -11.73 -9.72 -9.93
CA GLY A 648 -12.50 -9.10 -8.85
C GLY A 648 -11.67 -8.68 -7.64
N THR A 649 -10.34 -8.87 -7.64
CA THR A 649 -9.47 -8.37 -6.56
C THR A 649 -9.62 -6.86 -6.44
N ASN A 650 -9.95 -6.35 -5.25
CA ASN A 650 -10.18 -4.92 -4.98
C ASN A 650 -9.34 -4.37 -3.82
N LYS A 651 -8.55 -5.23 -3.16
CA LYS A 651 -7.48 -4.83 -2.22
C LYS A 651 -6.30 -5.78 -2.28
N VAL A 652 -5.11 -5.27 -1.97
CA VAL A 652 -3.88 -6.05 -1.76
C VAL A 652 -3.25 -5.71 -0.41
N ARG A 653 -2.52 -6.66 0.17
CA ARG A 653 -1.85 -6.50 1.46
C ARG A 653 -0.47 -7.16 1.45
N LEU A 654 0.51 -6.47 1.99
CA LEU A 654 1.86 -6.97 2.25
C LEU A 654 2.05 -7.02 3.77
N ARG A 655 1.99 -8.23 4.34
CA ARG A 655 2.01 -8.45 5.78
C ARG A 655 3.39 -8.93 6.22
N ALA A 656 4.11 -8.07 6.93
CA ALA A 656 5.43 -8.35 7.45
C ALA A 656 5.35 -8.97 8.86
N ARG A 657 6.31 -9.85 9.17
CA ARG A 657 6.52 -10.39 10.50
C ARG A 657 8.00 -10.34 10.85
N SER A 658 8.32 -9.70 11.97
CA SER A 658 9.66 -9.65 12.50
C SER A 658 10.04 -10.97 13.19
N GLY A 659 11.19 -11.52 12.82
CA GLY A 659 11.94 -12.50 13.57
C GLY A 659 12.99 -11.88 14.49
N PHE A 660 13.02 -10.55 14.60
CA PHE A 660 14.12 -9.76 15.16
C PHE A 660 15.42 -9.94 14.34
N GLY A 661 15.29 -9.93 13.02
CA GLY A 661 16.41 -10.03 12.09
C GLY A 661 16.75 -8.68 11.47
N ASN A 662 16.44 -8.50 10.19
CA ASN A 662 16.83 -7.32 9.42
C ASN A 662 15.67 -6.68 8.66
N ASP A 663 15.89 -5.45 8.22
CA ASP A 663 14.85 -4.64 7.59
C ASP A 663 14.36 -5.23 6.26
N ILE A 664 13.05 -5.23 6.06
CA ILE A 664 12.40 -5.62 4.80
C ILE A 664 12.09 -4.34 4.02
N TRP A 665 12.61 -4.24 2.80
CA TRP A 665 12.45 -3.07 1.94
C TRP A 665 11.58 -3.42 0.74
N LEU A 666 10.67 -2.52 0.37
CA LEU A 666 9.79 -2.66 -0.78
C LEU A 666 9.73 -1.37 -1.58
N ASP A 667 9.58 -1.50 -2.90
CA ASP A 667 9.45 -0.37 -3.83
C ASP A 667 8.57 -0.77 -5.03
N ASN A 668 8.16 0.19 -5.86
CA ASN A 668 7.39 -0.01 -7.10
C ASN A 668 6.18 -0.95 -6.95
N ILE A 669 5.39 -0.77 -5.89
CA ILE A 669 4.27 -1.66 -5.58
C ILE A 669 3.07 -1.29 -6.45
N CYS A 670 2.75 -2.15 -7.42
CA CYS A 670 1.71 -1.89 -8.40
C CYS A 670 0.74 -3.06 -8.58
N VAL A 671 -0.53 -2.72 -8.75
CA VAL A 671 -1.56 -3.61 -9.30
C VAL A 671 -1.77 -3.20 -10.75
N GLN A 672 -1.31 -4.03 -11.68
CA GLN A 672 -1.31 -3.70 -13.10
C GLN A 672 -1.78 -4.86 -13.97
N SER A 673 -2.41 -4.54 -15.10
CA SER A 673 -2.76 -5.53 -16.12
C SER A 673 -1.54 -5.82 -16.98
N LEU A 674 -1.15 -7.10 -17.04
CA LEU A 674 -0.02 -7.56 -17.82
C LEU A 674 -0.48 -8.60 -18.84
N PRO A 675 0.08 -8.62 -20.07
CA PRO A 675 -0.16 -9.69 -21.02
C PRO A 675 0.22 -11.05 -20.42
N THR A 676 -0.47 -12.11 -20.85
CA THR A 676 -0.08 -13.48 -20.51
C THR A 676 1.31 -13.77 -21.07
N ALA A 677 2.16 -14.43 -20.29
CA ALA A 677 3.46 -14.86 -20.77
C ALA A 677 3.29 -15.85 -21.93
N VAL A 678 4.09 -15.67 -22.98
CA VAL A 678 4.08 -16.55 -24.16
C VAL A 678 5.39 -17.32 -24.25
N SER A 679 5.37 -18.38 -25.03
CA SER A 679 6.52 -19.26 -25.25
C SER A 679 7.69 -18.49 -25.88
N ASN A 680 8.88 -18.70 -25.33
CA ASN A 680 10.15 -18.28 -25.89
C ASN A 680 10.94 -19.50 -26.34
N SER A 681 11.98 -19.25 -27.13
CA SER A 681 12.87 -20.31 -27.57
C SER A 681 14.33 -19.90 -27.53
N ILE A 682 15.22 -20.89 -27.41
CA ILE A 682 16.66 -20.71 -27.48
C ILE A 682 17.24 -21.73 -28.45
N GLY A 683 18.11 -21.30 -29.37
CA GLY A 683 18.96 -22.20 -30.14
C GLY A 683 20.15 -22.64 -29.30
N LEU A 684 20.35 -23.94 -29.13
CA LEU A 684 21.40 -24.51 -28.28
C LEU A 684 21.81 -25.90 -28.76
N VAL A 685 23.11 -26.18 -28.73
CA VAL A 685 23.68 -27.53 -28.76
C VAL A 685 24.70 -27.67 -27.65
N ASN A 686 24.83 -28.88 -27.12
CA ASN A 686 25.90 -29.27 -26.22
C ASN A 686 27.08 -29.85 -27.02
N GLU A 687 28.32 -29.55 -26.63
CA GLU A 687 29.52 -29.98 -27.34
C GLU A 687 29.63 -31.49 -27.53
N ALA A 688 29.47 -32.28 -26.47
CA ALA A 688 29.63 -33.72 -26.52
C ALA A 688 28.42 -34.42 -27.17
N MET A 689 27.21 -33.90 -26.98
CA MET A 689 25.98 -34.46 -27.56
C MET A 689 25.76 -34.06 -29.02
N PHE A 690 26.53 -33.11 -29.57
CA PHE A 690 26.31 -32.60 -30.91
C PHE A 690 26.61 -33.66 -31.99
N ILE A 691 25.70 -33.79 -32.95
CA ILE A 691 25.95 -34.51 -34.21
C ILE A 691 25.57 -33.64 -35.41
N PRO A 692 26.31 -33.72 -36.53
CA PRO A 692 26.13 -32.82 -37.68
C PRO A 692 24.93 -33.20 -38.58
N THR A 693 23.91 -33.86 -38.02
CA THR A 693 22.71 -34.33 -38.72
C THR A 693 21.51 -34.22 -37.78
N ASN A 694 20.36 -33.72 -38.24
CA ASN A 694 19.13 -33.67 -37.44
C ASN A 694 18.67 -35.10 -37.04
N PRO A 695 18.46 -35.43 -35.75
CA PRO A 695 18.50 -34.54 -34.58
C PRO A 695 19.93 -34.08 -34.25
N TYR A 696 20.17 -32.78 -34.11
CA TYR A 696 21.51 -32.22 -33.84
C TYR A 696 22.05 -32.55 -32.43
N TRP A 697 21.35 -33.43 -31.71
CA TRP A 697 21.66 -33.94 -30.38
C TRP A 697 21.54 -35.47 -30.44
N ARG A 698 22.53 -36.20 -29.92
CA ARG A 698 22.45 -37.65 -29.73
C ARG A 698 21.34 -38.06 -28.76
N LEU A 699 21.19 -37.28 -27.68
CA LEU A 699 20.16 -37.43 -26.67
C LEU A 699 19.46 -36.08 -26.46
N LEU A 700 18.14 -36.02 -26.60
CA LEU A 700 17.38 -34.83 -26.25
C LEU A 700 17.24 -34.75 -24.74
N ASP A 701 17.72 -33.66 -24.14
CA ASP A 701 17.77 -33.51 -22.70
C ASP A 701 17.17 -32.18 -22.22
N THR A 702 16.98 -32.08 -20.91
CA THR A 702 16.37 -30.97 -20.21
C THR A 702 17.38 -29.84 -20.01
N VAL A 703 17.00 -28.65 -20.42
CA VAL A 703 17.79 -27.43 -20.29
C VAL A 703 17.04 -26.45 -19.41
N LYS A 704 17.74 -25.87 -18.43
CA LYS A 704 17.22 -24.79 -17.59
C LYS A 704 17.79 -23.47 -18.05
N VAL A 705 16.93 -22.48 -18.25
CA VAL A 705 17.30 -21.15 -18.69
C VAL A 705 16.88 -20.15 -17.62
N TYR A 706 17.80 -19.33 -17.16
CA TYR A 706 17.54 -18.22 -16.24
C TYR A 706 17.57 -16.89 -16.99
N LEU A 707 16.79 -15.94 -16.50
CA LEU A 707 16.83 -14.54 -16.93
C LEU A 707 17.44 -13.69 -15.83
N HIS A 708 18.54 -13.03 -16.15
CA HIS A 708 19.22 -12.08 -15.27
C HIS A 708 19.11 -10.69 -15.88
N ARG A 709 18.78 -9.67 -15.09
CA ARG A 709 18.72 -8.30 -15.62
C ARG A 709 20.10 -7.83 -16.07
N VAL A 710 20.16 -7.02 -17.12
CA VAL A 710 21.44 -6.52 -17.64
C VAL A 710 22.10 -5.52 -16.70
N ASP A 711 21.29 -4.68 -16.06
CA ASP A 711 21.76 -3.67 -15.12
C ASP A 711 22.14 -4.28 -13.76
N PHE A 712 21.54 -5.42 -13.38
CA PHE A 712 21.79 -6.12 -12.12
C PHE A 712 21.79 -7.66 -12.30
N PRO A 713 22.88 -8.23 -12.84
CA PRO A 713 22.91 -9.64 -13.23
C PRO A 713 23.21 -10.62 -12.09
N ASN A 714 23.43 -10.15 -10.86
CA ASN A 714 23.76 -10.97 -9.69
C ASN A 714 22.70 -12.01 -9.32
N ILE A 715 21.48 -11.86 -9.85
CA ILE A 715 20.32 -12.62 -9.43
C ILE A 715 19.42 -12.95 -10.62
N ALA A 716 18.97 -14.20 -10.68
CA ALA A 716 17.92 -14.60 -11.60
C ALA A 716 16.56 -13.97 -11.21
N VAL A 717 15.92 -13.29 -12.15
CA VAL A 717 14.56 -12.76 -12.04
C VAL A 717 13.52 -13.85 -12.30
N ASP A 718 13.81 -14.73 -13.27
CA ASP A 718 12.93 -15.83 -13.65
C ASP A 718 13.71 -17.00 -14.23
N SER A 719 13.06 -18.15 -14.36
CA SER A 719 13.63 -19.32 -15.01
C SER A 719 12.58 -20.15 -15.74
N ALA A 720 12.99 -20.84 -16.80
CA ALA A 720 12.16 -21.80 -17.50
C ALA A 720 12.96 -23.08 -17.76
N VAL A 721 12.27 -24.21 -17.78
CA VAL A 721 12.85 -25.52 -18.07
C VAL A 721 12.09 -26.13 -19.24
N SER A 722 12.81 -26.67 -20.20
CA SER A 722 12.23 -27.39 -21.33
C SER A 722 13.26 -28.37 -21.93
N VAL A 723 12.82 -29.21 -22.85
CA VAL A 723 13.68 -30.21 -23.51
C VAL A 723 14.21 -29.63 -24.83
N ALA A 724 15.48 -29.88 -25.13
CA ALA A 724 16.06 -29.54 -26.42
C ALA A 724 15.31 -30.26 -27.55
N GLY A 725 14.92 -29.51 -28.58
CA GLY A 725 14.32 -30.06 -29.78
C GLY A 725 15.36 -30.67 -30.73
N SER A 726 14.93 -31.59 -31.59
CA SER A 726 15.79 -32.22 -32.60
C SER A 726 16.46 -31.22 -33.54
N ASN A 727 15.88 -30.05 -33.73
CA ASN A 727 16.42 -28.95 -34.53
C ASN A 727 17.40 -28.03 -33.77
N ALA A 728 17.97 -28.46 -32.65
CA ALA A 728 18.82 -27.64 -31.78
C ALA A 728 18.12 -26.39 -31.22
N VAL A 729 16.79 -26.46 -31.04
CA VAL A 729 16.02 -25.37 -30.44
C VAL A 729 15.25 -25.88 -29.24
N VAL A 730 15.50 -25.28 -28.08
CA VAL A 730 14.69 -25.43 -26.88
C VAL A 730 13.48 -24.50 -27.03
N ASN A 731 12.29 -25.07 -27.20
CA ASN A 731 11.03 -24.32 -27.31
C ASN A 731 10.27 -24.35 -25.98
N ASN A 732 9.13 -23.65 -25.90
CA ASN A 732 8.22 -23.71 -24.74
C ASN A 732 8.85 -23.18 -23.44
N LEU A 733 9.74 -22.19 -23.55
CA LEU A 733 10.31 -21.50 -22.40
C LEU A 733 9.36 -20.37 -21.96
N PHE A 734 8.59 -20.62 -20.91
CA PHE A 734 7.66 -19.64 -20.35
C PHE A 734 8.27 -18.91 -19.16
N PHE A 735 8.59 -17.64 -19.34
CA PHE A 735 9.05 -16.75 -18.28
C PHE A 735 7.85 -16.00 -17.68
N ASN A 736 7.22 -16.62 -16.69
CA ASN A 736 5.99 -16.12 -16.07
C ASN A 736 6.22 -14.93 -15.13
N ARG A 737 7.45 -14.71 -14.67
CA ARG A 737 7.83 -13.67 -13.69
C ARG A 737 8.62 -12.51 -14.30
N ALA A 738 9.14 -12.65 -15.51
CA ALA A 738 9.81 -11.55 -16.18
C ALA A 738 8.84 -10.43 -16.59
N LEU A 739 9.19 -9.19 -16.25
CA LEU A 739 8.59 -7.98 -16.80
C LEU A 739 9.31 -7.59 -18.10
N ASN A 740 8.77 -6.60 -18.83
CA ASN A 740 9.45 -6.07 -20.01
C ASN A 740 10.82 -5.52 -19.62
N GLY A 741 11.85 -5.88 -20.40
CA GLY A 741 13.22 -5.45 -20.10
C GLY A 741 14.25 -6.24 -20.89
N ASN A 742 15.51 -5.87 -20.72
CA ASN A 742 16.64 -6.60 -21.30
C ASN A 742 17.23 -7.54 -20.26
N TYR A 743 17.40 -8.80 -20.65
CA TYR A 743 17.91 -9.84 -19.76
C TYR A 743 19.04 -10.62 -20.44
N TYR A 744 20.10 -10.90 -19.68
CA TYR A 744 20.99 -11.99 -20.01
C TYR A 744 20.24 -13.31 -19.91
N ARG A 745 20.45 -14.20 -20.88
CA ARG A 745 19.96 -15.58 -20.86
C ARG A 745 21.09 -16.47 -20.38
N VAL A 746 20.85 -17.18 -19.30
CA VAL A 746 21.85 -18.04 -18.68
C VAL A 746 21.37 -19.47 -18.81
N VAL A 747 22.14 -20.28 -19.53
CA VAL A 747 21.81 -21.67 -19.82
C VAL A 747 22.56 -22.57 -18.86
N LYS A 748 21.83 -23.47 -18.20
CA LYS A 748 22.37 -24.61 -17.45
C LYS A 748 21.88 -25.92 -18.03
N HIS A 749 22.79 -26.86 -18.12
CA HIS A 749 22.55 -28.25 -18.49
C HIS A 749 23.31 -29.13 -17.49
N ARG A 750 22.86 -30.38 -17.29
CA ARG A 750 23.29 -31.24 -16.18
C ARG A 750 24.81 -31.44 -16.06
N ASN A 751 25.54 -31.40 -17.17
CA ASN A 751 26.94 -31.78 -17.28
C ASN A 751 27.73 -30.83 -18.19
N SER A 752 27.39 -29.54 -18.14
CA SER A 752 27.91 -28.51 -19.04
C SER A 752 28.12 -27.21 -18.28
N ILE A 753 29.06 -26.41 -18.78
CA ILE A 753 29.36 -25.12 -18.17
C ILE A 753 28.17 -24.17 -18.29
N GLU A 754 27.92 -23.39 -17.23
CA GLU A 754 26.93 -22.31 -17.26
C GLU A 754 27.33 -21.28 -18.34
N THR A 755 26.43 -21.03 -19.30
CA THR A 755 26.72 -20.14 -20.44
C THR A 755 25.77 -18.93 -20.48
N TRP A 756 26.34 -17.73 -20.56
CA TRP A 756 25.61 -16.45 -20.60
C TRP A 756 25.51 -15.91 -22.03
N SER A 757 24.41 -15.24 -22.37
CA SER A 757 24.34 -14.46 -23.61
C SER A 757 25.32 -13.29 -23.59
N ASN A 758 25.92 -12.97 -24.73
CA ASN A 758 26.89 -11.87 -24.88
C ASN A 758 26.28 -10.49 -24.63
N ILE A 759 24.98 -10.34 -24.88
CA ILE A 759 24.20 -9.13 -24.70
C ILE A 759 22.93 -9.41 -23.93
N GLY A 760 22.32 -8.33 -23.43
CA GLY A 760 20.94 -8.34 -23.00
C GLY A 760 20.00 -8.59 -24.16
N VAL A 761 19.15 -9.60 -24.04
CA VAL A 761 18.09 -9.90 -24.99
C VAL A 761 16.77 -9.36 -24.45
N ALA A 762 16.06 -8.59 -25.27
CA ALA A 762 14.76 -8.05 -24.90
C ALA A 762 13.75 -9.18 -24.64
N ILE A 763 13.07 -9.07 -23.51
CA ILE A 763 11.84 -9.81 -23.20
C ILE A 763 10.70 -8.80 -23.24
N SER A 764 9.71 -9.08 -24.08
CA SER A 764 8.45 -8.34 -24.14
C SER A 764 7.33 -9.31 -23.77
N ARG A 765 6.75 -9.15 -22.59
CA ARG A 765 5.69 -10.02 -22.10
C ARG A 765 4.50 -9.99 -23.07
N GLY A 766 4.03 -11.17 -23.50
CA GLY A 766 3.01 -11.31 -24.55
C GLY A 766 3.57 -11.50 -25.96
N ALA A 767 4.88 -11.34 -26.18
CA ALA A 767 5.56 -11.63 -27.43
C ALA A 767 6.68 -12.66 -27.22
N GLY A 768 6.76 -13.65 -28.11
CA GLY A 768 7.83 -14.65 -28.07
C GLY A 768 9.15 -14.04 -28.49
N SER A 769 10.23 -14.48 -27.87
CA SER A 769 11.60 -14.08 -28.22
C SER A 769 12.46 -15.32 -28.47
N HIS A 770 13.43 -15.15 -29.38
CA HIS A 770 14.39 -16.19 -29.74
C HIS A 770 15.81 -15.67 -29.60
N HIS A 771 16.69 -16.43 -28.93
CA HIS A 771 18.13 -16.18 -28.90
C HIS A 771 18.87 -17.44 -29.28
N ASN A 772 19.82 -17.35 -30.20
CA ASN A 772 20.50 -18.52 -30.75
C ASN A 772 21.97 -18.54 -30.33
N PHE A 773 22.34 -19.47 -29.46
CA PHE A 773 23.72 -19.70 -29.05
C PHE A 773 24.53 -20.46 -30.11
N VAL A 774 23.89 -21.09 -31.10
CA VAL A 774 24.58 -21.92 -32.10
C VAL A 774 25.20 -21.07 -33.21
N GLN A 775 24.46 -20.04 -33.68
CA GLN A 775 24.85 -19.12 -34.74
C GLN A 775 24.14 -17.77 -34.65
N PRO A 776 24.76 -16.66 -35.13
CA PRO A 776 26.14 -16.57 -35.65
C PRO A 776 27.18 -16.72 -34.53
N ASP A 777 28.47 -16.58 -34.84
CA ASP A 777 29.53 -16.65 -33.81
C ASP A 777 29.41 -15.52 -32.76
N GLY A 778 29.94 -15.77 -31.57
CA GLY A 778 30.08 -14.81 -30.49
C GLY A 778 28.78 -14.42 -29.79
N GLN A 779 27.83 -15.36 -29.68
CA GLN A 779 26.55 -15.15 -28.98
C GLN A 779 26.65 -15.43 -27.47
N ALA A 780 27.68 -16.13 -27.00
CA ALA A 780 27.99 -16.24 -25.58
C ALA A 780 28.94 -15.15 -25.08
N TYR A 781 28.75 -14.74 -23.82
CA TYR A 781 29.64 -13.80 -23.15
C TYR A 781 31.07 -14.34 -23.12
N GLY A 782 32.05 -13.49 -23.46
CA GLY A 782 33.45 -13.91 -23.59
C GLY A 782 33.73 -14.95 -24.68
N ASN A 783 32.76 -15.25 -25.58
CA ASN A 783 32.81 -16.39 -26.51
C ASN A 783 32.97 -17.74 -25.81
N ASN A 784 32.36 -17.91 -24.62
CA ASN A 784 32.50 -19.13 -23.81
C ASN A 784 31.74 -20.35 -24.37
N GLN A 785 32.14 -20.82 -25.55
CA GLN A 785 31.53 -21.93 -26.29
C GLN A 785 32.56 -22.68 -27.14
N ALA A 786 32.38 -23.98 -27.29
CA ALA A 786 33.18 -24.84 -28.16
C ALA A 786 32.79 -24.68 -29.64
N ILE A 787 33.75 -24.87 -30.55
CA ILE A 787 33.47 -25.04 -31.99
C ILE A 787 33.10 -26.50 -32.25
N VAL A 788 31.82 -26.78 -32.52
CA VAL A 788 31.34 -28.16 -32.74
C VAL A 788 31.23 -28.54 -34.22
N SER A 789 31.22 -27.55 -35.11
CA SER A 789 31.31 -27.73 -36.56
C SER A 789 31.97 -26.49 -37.18
N THR A 790 32.77 -26.69 -38.22
CA THR A 790 33.43 -25.59 -38.97
C THR A 790 32.76 -25.30 -40.31
N SER A 791 31.89 -26.20 -40.80
CA SER A 791 31.14 -26.02 -42.05
C SER A 791 29.79 -26.73 -42.00
N PRO A 792 28.69 -26.01 -41.68
CA PRO A 792 28.63 -24.61 -41.23
C PRO A 792 29.26 -24.42 -39.84
N LEU A 793 29.71 -23.19 -39.54
CA LEU A 793 30.33 -22.87 -38.25
C LEU A 793 29.28 -22.90 -37.13
N TYR A 794 29.31 -23.91 -36.25
CA TYR A 794 28.40 -24.02 -35.11
C TYR A 794 29.16 -23.93 -33.79
N ARG A 795 28.52 -23.28 -32.81
CA ARG A 795 28.98 -23.18 -31.43
C ARG A 795 28.13 -24.06 -30.52
N GLY A 796 28.77 -24.78 -29.61
CA GLY A 796 28.12 -25.58 -28.57
C GLY A 796 28.58 -25.15 -27.18
N ILE A 797 27.75 -25.37 -26.17
CA ILE A 797 28.17 -25.17 -24.78
C ILE A 797 29.19 -26.25 -24.40
N TYR A 798 30.25 -25.86 -23.68
CA TYR A 798 31.28 -26.79 -23.26
C TYR A 798 30.71 -27.89 -22.35
N SER A 799 31.13 -29.13 -22.57
CA SER A 799 30.72 -30.28 -21.77
C SER A 799 31.80 -30.66 -20.78
N GLY A 800 31.40 -31.17 -19.61
CA GLY A 800 32.34 -31.74 -18.64
C GLY A 800 32.26 -31.17 -17.23
N ASP A 801 31.46 -30.13 -16.99
CA ASP A 801 31.20 -29.62 -15.63
C ASP A 801 30.12 -30.50 -14.97
N CYS A 802 30.54 -31.63 -14.39
CA CYS A 802 29.69 -32.65 -13.80
C CYS A 802 29.30 -32.35 -12.36
N ASN A 803 30.12 -31.60 -11.62
CA ASN A 803 29.84 -31.22 -10.23
C ASN A 803 29.13 -29.85 -10.11
N GLN A 804 29.02 -29.09 -11.22
CA GLN A 804 28.39 -27.77 -11.31
C GLN A 804 29.07 -26.73 -10.41
N ASP A 805 30.40 -26.75 -10.35
CA ASP A 805 31.22 -25.85 -9.53
C ASP A 805 31.78 -24.63 -10.30
N ASP A 806 31.33 -24.43 -11.53
CA ASP A 806 31.73 -23.36 -12.46
C ASP A 806 33.11 -23.55 -13.12
N PHE A 807 33.78 -24.69 -12.90
CA PHE A 807 35.02 -25.08 -13.58
C PHE A 807 34.85 -26.43 -14.28
N ILE A 808 35.64 -26.69 -15.32
CA ILE A 808 35.83 -28.04 -15.84
C ILE A 808 37.23 -28.47 -15.44
N ASP A 809 37.34 -29.34 -14.45
CA ASP A 809 38.64 -29.69 -13.88
C ASP A 809 38.80 -31.17 -13.49
N ILE A 810 39.84 -31.47 -12.71
CA ILE A 810 40.13 -32.83 -12.27
C ILE A 810 39.05 -33.43 -11.36
N ALA A 811 38.27 -32.61 -10.66
CA ALA A 811 37.16 -33.06 -9.84
C ALA A 811 36.03 -33.64 -10.71
N ASP A 812 35.75 -33.03 -11.86
CA ASP A 812 34.81 -33.57 -12.84
C ASP A 812 35.31 -34.86 -13.48
N LEU A 813 36.58 -34.87 -13.87
CA LEU A 813 37.22 -36.06 -14.42
C LEU A 813 37.18 -37.22 -13.43
N ALA A 814 37.31 -36.96 -12.13
CA ALA A 814 37.17 -37.98 -11.10
C ALA A 814 35.73 -38.52 -11.01
N ILE A 815 34.70 -37.69 -11.22
CA ILE A 815 33.30 -38.16 -11.28
C ILE A 815 33.12 -39.09 -12.48
N ILE A 816 33.64 -38.69 -13.64
CA ILE A 816 33.55 -39.48 -14.88
C ILE A 816 34.31 -40.80 -14.71
N ASP A 817 35.58 -40.77 -14.30
CA ASP A 817 36.42 -41.97 -14.14
C ASP A 817 35.83 -42.98 -13.15
N ASN A 818 35.26 -42.50 -12.04
CA ASN A 818 34.56 -43.35 -11.09
C ASN A 818 33.31 -44.02 -11.70
N GLN A 819 32.57 -43.32 -12.56
CA GLN A 819 31.39 -43.88 -13.23
C GLN A 819 31.76 -44.83 -14.38
N VAL A 820 32.84 -44.54 -15.10
CA VAL A 820 33.44 -45.42 -16.12
C VAL A 820 33.91 -46.73 -15.48
N PHE A 821 34.62 -46.66 -14.35
CA PHE A 821 35.08 -47.84 -13.61
C PHE A 821 33.92 -48.74 -13.17
N ASN A 822 32.78 -48.12 -12.84
CA ASN A 822 31.57 -48.83 -12.41
C ASN A 822 30.66 -49.27 -13.57
N PHE A 823 31.05 -49.06 -14.83
CA PHE A 823 30.23 -49.33 -16.01
C PHE A 823 28.83 -48.70 -15.91
N ALA A 824 28.78 -47.46 -15.40
CA ALA A 824 27.53 -46.73 -15.25
C ALA A 824 26.86 -46.56 -16.63
N SER A 825 25.56 -46.80 -16.70
CA SER A 825 24.78 -46.74 -17.93
C SER A 825 23.40 -46.15 -17.68
N GLY A 826 22.76 -45.69 -18.74
CA GLY A 826 21.50 -44.96 -18.70
C GLY A 826 21.72 -43.45 -18.49
N TYR A 827 20.75 -42.80 -17.85
CA TYR A 827 20.78 -41.35 -17.63
C TYR A 827 21.66 -41.01 -16.42
N VAL A 828 22.97 -40.89 -16.65
CA VAL A 828 23.98 -40.59 -15.62
C VAL A 828 24.74 -39.30 -15.93
N ILE A 829 25.28 -38.63 -14.91
CA ILE A 829 25.93 -37.32 -15.05
C ILE A 829 27.19 -37.38 -15.93
N ALA A 830 27.90 -38.51 -15.89
CA ALA A 830 29.13 -38.74 -16.64
C ALA A 830 28.91 -39.10 -18.12
N ASP A 831 27.68 -39.42 -18.54
CA ASP A 831 27.32 -39.60 -19.95
C ASP A 831 27.21 -38.21 -20.59
N LEU A 832 28.35 -37.71 -21.05
CA LEU A 832 28.47 -36.40 -21.69
C LEU A 832 27.96 -36.46 -23.12
N ASN A 833 28.27 -37.54 -23.84
CA ASN A 833 27.99 -37.65 -25.26
C ASN A 833 26.55 -38.14 -25.57
N GLY A 834 25.84 -38.69 -24.58
CA GLY A 834 24.46 -39.12 -24.68
C GLY A 834 24.26 -40.50 -25.33
N ASP A 835 25.26 -41.38 -25.34
CA ASP A 835 25.18 -42.74 -25.88
C ASP A 835 24.71 -43.78 -24.86
N SER A 836 24.32 -43.33 -23.66
CA SER A 836 23.83 -44.14 -22.54
C SER A 836 24.88 -44.97 -21.81
N PHE A 837 26.17 -44.73 -22.05
CA PHE A 837 27.27 -45.34 -21.29
C PHE A 837 28.23 -44.26 -20.81
N ALA A 838 28.66 -44.34 -19.55
CA ALA A 838 29.82 -43.56 -19.11
C ALA A 838 31.07 -44.34 -19.55
N ASP A 839 31.81 -43.83 -20.52
CA ASP A 839 33.05 -44.47 -20.99
C ASP A 839 34.20 -43.47 -21.25
N ILE A 840 35.30 -43.99 -21.80
CA ILE A 840 36.49 -43.18 -22.07
C ILE A 840 36.24 -42.07 -23.10
N THR A 841 35.21 -42.19 -23.94
CA THR A 841 34.86 -41.18 -24.93
C THR A 841 34.28 -39.93 -24.28
N ASP A 842 33.52 -40.06 -23.18
CA ASP A 842 33.08 -38.93 -22.36
C ASP A 842 34.27 -38.22 -21.70
N TYR A 843 35.19 -39.00 -21.15
CA TYR A 843 36.40 -38.49 -20.50
C TYR A 843 37.18 -37.55 -21.42
N THR A 844 37.27 -37.87 -22.72
CA THR A 844 37.97 -37.02 -23.71
C THR A 844 37.43 -35.59 -23.80
N TYR A 845 36.12 -35.38 -23.65
CA TYR A 845 35.53 -34.04 -23.73
C TYR A 845 35.90 -33.21 -22.50
N ALA A 846 35.71 -33.77 -21.31
CA ALA A 846 36.07 -33.10 -20.06
C ALA A 846 37.59 -32.88 -19.96
N ASP A 847 38.43 -33.82 -20.41
CA ASP A 847 39.90 -33.72 -20.32
C ASP A 847 40.44 -32.61 -21.23
N ASN A 848 39.92 -32.51 -22.47
CA ASN A 848 40.27 -31.43 -23.38
C ASN A 848 39.85 -30.05 -22.83
N ASN A 849 38.66 -29.96 -22.25
CA ASN A 849 38.15 -28.72 -21.68
C ASN A 849 38.89 -28.33 -20.40
N SER A 850 39.26 -29.31 -19.56
CA SER A 850 40.10 -29.11 -18.39
C SER A 850 41.51 -28.65 -18.77
N PHE A 851 42.11 -29.24 -19.80
CA PHE A 851 43.40 -28.81 -20.34
C PHE A 851 43.38 -27.36 -20.84
N ASN A 852 42.24 -26.92 -21.38
CA ASN A 852 42.03 -25.55 -21.84
C ASN A 852 41.60 -24.58 -20.72
N PHE A 853 41.53 -25.04 -19.47
CA PHE A 853 41.06 -24.25 -18.32
C PHE A 853 39.68 -23.62 -18.59
N VAL A 854 38.76 -24.40 -19.19
CA VAL A 854 37.40 -23.93 -19.42
C VAL A 854 36.73 -23.69 -18.07
N GLU A 855 36.30 -22.46 -17.87
CA GLU A 855 35.59 -21.99 -16.69
C GLU A 855 34.35 -21.21 -17.12
N ARG A 856 33.48 -20.95 -16.16
CA ARG A 856 32.35 -20.06 -16.36
C ARG A 856 32.82 -18.64 -16.65
N VAL A 857 32.16 -18.00 -17.62
CA VAL A 857 32.41 -16.59 -17.95
C VAL A 857 31.08 -15.84 -17.94
N ALA A 858 30.98 -14.83 -17.07
CA ALA A 858 29.77 -14.04 -16.84
C ALA A 858 30.04 -12.52 -17.02
N PRO A 859 29.01 -11.70 -17.28
CA PRO A 859 29.13 -10.25 -17.24
C PRO A 859 29.45 -9.75 -15.82
N PRO A 860 30.03 -8.54 -15.68
CA PRO A 860 30.27 -7.93 -14.38
C PRO A 860 29.03 -7.96 -13.47
N GLY A 861 29.20 -8.47 -12.25
CA GLY A 861 28.13 -8.63 -11.28
C GLY A 861 27.32 -9.92 -11.42
N GLY A 862 27.57 -10.77 -12.43
CA GLY A 862 26.96 -12.09 -12.57
C GLY A 862 27.62 -13.20 -11.74
N GLU A 863 28.68 -12.87 -10.99
CA GLU A 863 29.48 -13.82 -10.20
C GLU A 863 28.65 -14.69 -9.25
N PRO A 864 29.07 -15.95 -8.99
CA PRO A 864 28.30 -16.86 -8.15
C PRO A 864 28.22 -16.31 -6.72
N LEU A 865 27.00 -16.20 -6.19
CA LEU A 865 26.81 -16.00 -4.76
C LEU A 865 27.20 -17.31 -4.05
N PRO A 866 27.75 -17.25 -2.82
CA PRO A 866 28.22 -18.44 -2.12
C PRO A 866 27.11 -19.51 -2.07
N PRO A 867 27.46 -20.79 -2.25
CA PRO A 867 26.50 -21.85 -2.50
C PRO A 867 25.45 -21.92 -1.39
N VAL A 868 24.18 -21.79 -1.79
CA VAL A 868 23.06 -22.25 -0.98
C VAL A 868 22.98 -23.74 -1.20
N GLU A 869 23.19 -24.55 -0.15
CA GLU A 869 22.90 -25.97 -0.20
C GLU A 869 21.44 -26.19 -0.63
N ASN A 870 21.27 -26.70 -1.86
CA ASN A 870 20.07 -27.29 -2.45
C ASN A 870 18.82 -26.43 -2.62
N GLU A 871 18.75 -25.72 -3.76
CA GLU A 871 17.46 -25.49 -4.45
C GLU A 871 17.01 -26.74 -5.21
N SER A 872 16.61 -27.77 -4.47
CA SER A 872 15.64 -28.75 -4.96
C SER A 872 14.88 -29.33 -3.77
N VAL A 873 13.93 -28.58 -3.24
CA VAL A 873 12.84 -29.20 -2.48
C VAL A 873 11.86 -29.71 -3.53
N PRO A 874 11.66 -31.04 -3.67
CA PRO A 874 10.57 -31.55 -4.48
C PRO A 874 9.26 -31.01 -3.89
N GLU A 875 8.30 -30.60 -4.73
CA GLU A 875 6.92 -30.45 -4.25
C GLU A 875 6.45 -31.81 -3.73
N LEU A 876 6.49 -32.00 -2.41
CA LEU A 876 6.02 -33.22 -1.75
C LEU A 876 4.51 -33.07 -1.57
N ASN A 877 3.77 -33.57 -2.54
CA ASN A 877 2.32 -33.44 -2.69
C ASN A 877 1.53 -34.47 -1.86
N THR A 878 2.20 -35.37 -1.13
CA THR A 878 1.56 -36.33 -0.24
C THR A 878 2.28 -36.49 1.11
N GLU A 879 1.53 -36.79 2.17
CA GLU A 879 2.06 -37.04 3.53
C GLU A 879 3.06 -38.22 3.54
N GLN A 880 2.89 -39.20 2.64
CA GLN A 880 3.80 -40.33 2.50
C GLN A 880 5.18 -39.93 1.94
N ASP A 881 5.24 -38.94 1.05
CA ASP A 881 6.50 -38.46 0.49
C ASP A 881 7.25 -37.59 1.50
N ARG A 882 6.52 -36.87 2.35
CA ARG A 882 7.06 -36.14 3.51
C ARG A 882 7.71 -37.11 4.52
N ILE A 883 7.03 -38.21 4.86
CA ILE A 883 7.55 -39.23 5.79
C ILE A 883 8.79 -39.95 5.22
N LYS A 884 8.81 -40.26 3.91
CA LYS A 884 9.99 -40.85 3.27
C LYS A 884 11.19 -39.91 3.27
N TYR A 885 10.95 -38.63 3.02
CA TYR A 885 11.99 -37.60 3.05
C TYR A 885 12.54 -37.38 4.47
N GLU A 886 11.67 -37.32 5.47
CA GLU A 886 12.06 -37.21 6.89
C GLU A 886 12.82 -38.46 7.36
N LEU A 887 12.42 -39.66 6.93
CA LEU A 887 13.14 -40.90 7.22
C LEU A 887 14.52 -40.93 6.55
N HIS A 888 14.62 -40.45 5.31
CA HIS A 888 15.89 -40.30 4.60
C HIS A 888 16.82 -39.31 5.32
N GLN A 889 16.32 -38.15 5.73
CA GLN A 889 17.10 -37.20 6.54
C GLN A 889 17.51 -37.77 7.90
N LYS A 890 16.65 -38.57 8.54
CA LYS A 890 16.95 -39.22 9.81
C LYS A 890 18.06 -40.27 9.67
N ILE A 891 18.03 -41.06 8.60
CA ILE A 891 19.10 -42.02 8.26
C ILE A 891 20.42 -41.30 7.97
N MET A 892 20.38 -40.14 7.30
CA MET A 892 21.58 -39.32 7.07
C MET A 892 22.13 -38.70 8.36
N ARG A 893 21.26 -38.29 9.30
CA ARG A 893 21.66 -37.77 10.63
C ARG A 893 22.19 -38.86 11.57
N GLU A 894 21.59 -40.05 11.55
CA GLU A 894 22.07 -41.22 12.32
C GLU A 894 23.40 -41.78 11.80
N LYS A 895 23.81 -41.37 10.59
CA LYS A 895 25.10 -41.70 9.96
C LYS A 895 26.14 -40.57 10.04
N GLY A 896 25.90 -39.50 10.79
CA GLY A 896 26.72 -38.28 10.75
C GLY A 896 28.07 -38.30 11.51
N ASN A 897 29.13 -37.95 10.76
CA ASN A 897 30.34 -37.19 11.11
C ASN A 897 31.49 -37.81 11.95
N VAL A 898 32.62 -38.03 11.24
CA VAL A 898 33.93 -37.53 11.69
C VAL A 898 34.53 -36.67 10.57
N GLU A 899 34.19 -35.38 10.57
CA GLU A 899 35.06 -34.34 10.04
C GLU A 899 35.06 -33.19 11.05
N GLU A 900 36.11 -33.11 11.86
CA GLU A 900 36.91 -31.88 11.99
C GLU A 900 38.21 -32.09 12.80
N SER A 901 39.32 -31.76 12.14
CA SER A 901 40.57 -31.20 12.70
C SER A 901 41.55 -32.08 13.50
N VAL A 902 42.61 -32.61 12.86
CA VAL A 902 43.99 -32.60 13.38
C VAL A 902 45.02 -32.59 12.23
N LYS A 903 45.93 -31.61 12.29
CA LYS A 903 47.19 -31.45 11.55
C LYS A 903 48.05 -32.73 11.40
N VAL A 904 48.52 -33.05 10.18
CA VAL A 904 49.78 -33.81 9.90
C VAL A 904 50.24 -33.36 8.49
N LYS A 905 51.34 -32.61 8.28
CA LYS A 905 52.77 -32.97 8.18
C LYS A 905 53.10 -34.19 7.25
N PRO A 906 54.29 -34.22 6.64
CA PRO A 906 54.49 -34.65 5.25
C PRO A 906 54.87 -36.14 5.13
N GLU A 907 53.92 -37.00 4.77
CA GLU A 907 54.25 -38.41 4.44
C GLU A 907 53.62 -38.91 3.12
N LEU A 908 53.02 -38.02 2.31
CA LEU A 908 52.54 -38.40 0.97
C LEU A 908 53.66 -38.52 -0.09
N ASN A 909 54.86 -37.98 0.19
CA ASN A 909 55.99 -38.00 -0.74
C ASN A 909 56.84 -39.29 -0.71
N GLU A 910 56.72 -40.14 0.31
CA GLU A 910 57.42 -41.44 0.32
C GLU A 910 56.63 -42.54 -0.40
N VAL A 911 55.29 -42.51 -0.30
CA VAL A 911 54.43 -43.47 -1.02
C VAL A 911 54.47 -43.23 -2.54
N HIS A 912 54.63 -41.98 -2.98
CA HIS A 912 54.87 -41.64 -4.40
C HIS A 912 56.27 -42.07 -4.88
N LYS A 913 57.31 -41.92 -4.05
CA LYS A 913 58.67 -42.41 -4.38
C LYS A 913 58.77 -43.94 -4.45
N GLU A 914 58.07 -44.67 -3.59
CA GLU A 914 58.03 -46.13 -3.65
C GLU A 914 57.22 -46.66 -4.85
N ARG A 915 56.19 -45.92 -5.30
CA ARG A 915 55.43 -46.23 -6.53
C ARG A 915 56.25 -45.96 -7.80
N GLU A 916 57.08 -44.92 -7.85
CA GLU A 916 57.99 -44.65 -8.98
C GLU A 916 59.15 -45.66 -9.08
N ILE A 917 59.68 -46.13 -7.95
CA ILE A 917 60.72 -47.18 -7.94
C ILE A 917 60.14 -48.53 -8.41
N ARG A 918 58.89 -48.86 -8.06
CA ARG A 918 58.24 -50.10 -8.54
C ARG A 918 57.86 -50.05 -10.02
N SER A 919 57.51 -48.88 -10.57
CA SER A 919 57.18 -48.73 -12.00
C SER A 919 58.43 -48.75 -12.91
N SER A 920 59.59 -48.29 -12.41
CA SER A 920 60.85 -48.33 -13.15
C SER A 920 61.47 -49.74 -13.24
N ILE A 921 61.30 -50.59 -12.21
CA ILE A 921 61.76 -51.99 -12.20
C ILE A 921 60.95 -52.89 -13.14
N GLN A 922 59.67 -52.58 -13.37
CA GLN A 922 58.82 -53.32 -14.32
C GLN A 922 59.13 -52.98 -15.78
N LYS A 923 59.56 -51.74 -16.07
CA LYS A 923 59.97 -51.31 -17.42
C LYS A 923 61.38 -51.79 -17.82
N SER A 924 62.26 -52.14 -16.88
CA SER A 924 63.63 -52.61 -17.19
C SER A 924 63.74 -54.09 -17.59
N ASN A 925 62.74 -54.93 -17.27
CA ASN A 925 62.77 -56.37 -17.58
C ASN A 925 62.22 -56.74 -18.96
N PHE A 926 61.53 -55.81 -19.66
CA PHE A 926 60.98 -56.05 -21.00
C PHE A 926 61.86 -55.55 -22.15
N ARG A 927 63.02 -54.92 -21.87
CA ARG A 927 63.86 -54.28 -22.90
C ARG A 927 65.25 -54.90 -23.09
N LYS A 928 65.51 -56.09 -22.53
CA LYS A 928 66.85 -56.71 -22.51
C LYS A 928 67.09 -57.88 -23.47
N ASN A 929 66.22 -58.09 -24.46
CA ASN A 929 66.35 -59.22 -25.39
C ASN A 929 66.48 -58.88 -26.88
N ASP A 930 66.85 -57.64 -27.24
CA ASP A 930 67.30 -57.39 -28.60
C ASP A 930 68.42 -56.34 -28.67
N ASN A 931 69.46 -56.72 -29.39
CA ASN A 931 70.55 -55.92 -29.97
C ASN A 931 71.89 -55.74 -29.19
N THR A 932 72.86 -56.52 -29.71
CA THR A 932 74.20 -56.11 -30.20
C THR A 932 75.35 -55.82 -29.22
N ARG A 933 76.23 -56.82 -29.08
CA ARG A 933 77.64 -56.90 -29.54
C ARG A 933 78.39 -55.57 -29.84
N VAL A 934 79.63 -55.51 -29.29
CA VAL A 934 80.88 -54.83 -29.76
C VAL A 934 81.29 -53.50 -29.08
N GLU A 935 82.38 -53.60 -28.28
CA GLU A 935 83.57 -52.71 -28.08
C GLU A 935 83.37 -51.18 -27.84
N ARG A 936 84.21 -50.40 -27.15
CA ARG A 936 85.56 -50.47 -26.53
C ARG A 936 85.75 -49.16 -25.71
N THR A 937 86.58 -49.20 -24.65
CA THR A 937 87.52 -48.15 -24.12
C THR A 937 87.12 -46.65 -24.17
N GLU A 938 87.30 -45.78 -23.17
CA GLU A 938 88.38 -45.60 -22.20
C GLU A 938 88.02 -44.39 -21.27
N THR A 939 88.53 -44.39 -20.04
CA THR A 939 89.01 -43.27 -19.15
C THR A 939 88.67 -41.80 -19.51
N GLY A 940 88.37 -40.85 -18.62
CA GLY A 940 88.57 -40.66 -17.17
C GLY A 940 88.59 -39.14 -16.85
N THR A 941 88.65 -38.78 -15.55
CA THR A 941 88.94 -37.43 -14.92
C THR A 941 87.85 -36.35 -14.98
N SER A 942 87.19 -36.01 -13.84
CA SER A 942 87.52 -35.03 -12.75
C SER A 942 87.43 -33.56 -13.21
N GLU A 943 86.84 -32.56 -12.54
CA GLU A 943 86.71 -32.21 -11.12
C GLU A 943 85.94 -30.85 -11.00
N LYS A 944 85.66 -30.38 -9.76
CA LYS A 944 85.14 -29.06 -9.26
C LYS A 944 83.66 -29.08 -8.80
N THR A 945 83.29 -29.10 -7.52
CA THR A 945 83.55 -28.24 -6.32
C THR A 945 83.25 -26.74 -6.55
N THR A 946 82.02 -26.26 -6.31
CA THR A 946 81.38 -25.68 -5.09
C THR A 946 81.46 -24.14 -4.99
N VAL A 947 80.30 -23.52 -4.73
CA VAL A 947 79.94 -22.42 -3.79
C VAL A 947 78.72 -21.70 -4.41
N GLY A 948 77.58 -21.45 -3.76
CA GLY A 948 77.12 -21.61 -2.39
C GLY A 948 75.74 -20.93 -2.33
N GLU A 949 74.76 -21.67 -1.80
CA GLU A 949 73.33 -21.56 -2.11
C GLU A 949 72.52 -20.65 -1.18
N ARG A 950 71.36 -20.25 -1.69
CA ARG A 950 70.14 -19.90 -0.95
C ARG A 950 69.15 -21.05 -1.09
#